data_AF-A0A3D9BCT1-F1
#
_entry.id   AF-A0A3D9BCT1-F1
#
_cell.length_a   1.000
_cell.length_b   1.000
_cell.length_c   1.000
_cell.angle_alpha   90.00
_cell.angle_beta   90.00
_cell.angle_gamma   90.00
#
_symmetry.space_group_name_H-M   'P 1'
#
loop_
_entity.id
_entity.type
_entity.pdbx_description
1 polymer ?
#
loop_
_entity_poly.entity_id
_entity_poly.type
_entity_poly.pdbx_seq_one_letter_code
_entity_poly.pdbx_strand_id
1 'polypeptide(L)'
;MLQGVGILCGLKPKLNYVNNKLNKIQLSQGVALTTDGDLLTLNNAGEISKELYVSDLKKIKLEHKEYTHFKVYDNFKIRYPAFNTGATSQIELWELATTEEANLDFQPIDSLSNLEDKYLLLYLESDEKEIKPCRGVDCDNHGILQIRNLKVLVTTAAGINHILESDQIQPHPLFIDGIMGAASQERVIVERLILENKVETQFFSSDLKEMYLAALEKNGYGDIVFKKINEIAKLIGVPTVDYQNFKNSIEECLSQKTGFQYAYDVVKDLMGTYSEIIKLLPKAFTKCLPDLVSFPKHVMLGKLISDKQLDFSRHQFYNSPVLDDEKATQRVKVLIDRFKQQAQNFRYSDSFENEAQVRITPSQKLNPLSNKAVPFYYQITDEFLKAWNFDKTSNRSFRENLGYDVGLLSSDMHIQNPLDFNIDKNSFYNIEGHQRMLYQEAFEQIKQIRDKQQLGFDIMALSLKELVNNKDLSKAYFNEYLEKNPGLEHKRGVERGGTFLMVYETIEGESIVVADFSIPYTCCTPKTDVKLSLPNTVICAEAGRIPFTVIPVNGEVIANVGAGVELDGGQYFFNPKLVDPSLHGQEITFTVNGKPTNCSIKVIAQPEIKVVVDHIFYPEGGAIGTTINMVVSGENFKDYTYSWDFWDNGSFITLKPDAKGNVDYTYYNLVPTRIPTIKVKISGSGCTQDIAIRDWFDAPVQLSLPTDVICSKSPSIPFTVSPIGGVVEASIGGGVEINDGRYVFNPQLVDASLHGQVIKFTVNGQSTSCSITVITQPAVTVKVTSADYPSGSSNQTVVKFEILGNPFKDYTYSWDFLGNNHWEIRNPDDKRNVTYTYYDLNRENVPTIKVKISNGDCVQEISINNNWYDPPKPTVVIESIEFPVGGNCCNTVLPTITADAGRAQSFALSAGEFGLKGSGSGTGNPTLLYFWSKLVGPDVILEKANEATLIVKDLIADKYKFQLLVKDANSDAFDISLVEVTVTPD
;
A
#
# COMPACT_ATOMS: atom_id res chain seq x y z
N MET A 1 -13.01 61.55 37.37
CA MET A 1 -13.67 60.32 36.88
C MET A 1 -13.46 59.27 37.95
N LEU A 2 -14.53 58.71 38.52
CA LEU A 2 -14.41 57.59 39.45
C LEU A 2 -13.81 56.41 38.68
N GLN A 3 -12.80 55.76 39.27
CA GLN A 3 -12.14 54.58 38.73
C GLN A 3 -13.11 53.38 38.61
N GLY A 4 -14.22 53.41 39.36
CA GLY A 4 -15.30 52.43 39.34
C GLY A 4 -16.23 52.67 40.53
N VAL A 5 -17.22 51.80 40.71
CA VAL A 5 -18.17 51.81 41.83
C VAL A 5 -18.34 50.40 42.41
N GLY A 6 -18.91 50.28 43.60
CA GLY A 6 -19.09 49.03 44.34
C GLY A 6 -17.95 48.74 45.33
N ILE A 7 -17.76 47.47 45.69
CA ILE A 7 -16.81 47.10 46.76
C ILE A 7 -15.41 46.91 46.20
N LEU A 8 -14.49 47.81 46.55
CA LEU A 8 -13.09 47.75 46.13
C LEU A 8 -12.32 46.64 46.86
N CYS A 9 -12.46 46.57 48.19
CA CYS A 9 -11.81 45.54 49.01
C CYS A 9 -12.49 45.37 50.37
N GLY A 10 -12.30 44.22 51.00
CA GLY A 10 -12.76 43.98 52.38
C GLY A 10 -14.28 43.85 52.54
N LEU A 11 -14.81 44.30 53.68
CA LEU A 11 -16.25 44.24 54.01
C LEU A 11 -16.81 42.82 53.92
N LYS A 12 -16.08 41.86 54.49
CA LYS A 12 -16.47 40.44 54.53
C LYS A 12 -16.99 40.07 55.93
N PRO A 13 -18.22 39.53 56.04
CA PRO A 13 -18.75 39.11 57.32
C PRO A 13 -18.09 37.80 57.79
N LYS A 14 -17.93 37.66 59.11
CA LYS A 14 -17.55 36.44 59.80
C LYS A 14 -18.43 36.27 61.03
N LEU A 15 -19.13 35.14 61.09
CA LEU A 15 -19.97 34.78 62.22
C LEU A 15 -19.11 34.09 63.28
N ASN A 16 -19.16 34.59 64.52
CA ASN A 16 -18.46 33.99 65.65
C ASN A 16 -19.49 33.43 66.63
N TYR A 17 -19.38 32.14 66.94
CA TYR A 17 -20.28 31.41 67.82
C TYR A 17 -19.60 31.12 69.16
N VAL A 18 -20.37 31.20 70.25
CA VAL A 18 -19.97 30.75 71.60
C VAL A 18 -21.09 29.86 72.11
N ASN A 19 -20.76 28.64 72.56
CA ASN A 19 -21.75 27.65 73.04
C ASN A 19 -22.90 27.40 72.04
N ASN A 20 -22.58 27.26 70.75
CA ASN A 20 -23.54 27.08 69.64
C ASN A 20 -24.57 28.21 69.45
N LYS A 21 -24.39 29.37 70.08
CA LYS A 21 -25.18 30.57 69.83
C LYS A 21 -24.32 31.63 69.12
N LEU A 22 -24.95 32.40 68.24
CA LEU A 22 -24.29 33.53 67.59
C LEU A 22 -23.91 34.56 68.66
N ASN A 23 -22.62 34.85 68.81
CA ASN A 23 -22.13 35.80 69.81
C ASN A 23 -21.86 37.18 69.19
N LYS A 24 -21.32 37.21 67.97
CA LYS A 24 -21.05 38.46 67.24
C LYS A 24 -20.96 38.23 65.73
N ILE A 25 -21.30 39.27 64.97
CA ILE A 25 -21.01 39.37 63.55
C ILE A 25 -19.80 40.29 63.41
N GLN A 26 -18.69 39.77 62.91
CA GLN A 26 -17.46 40.52 62.66
C GLN A 26 -17.42 40.93 61.19
N LEU A 27 -17.26 42.22 60.90
CA LEU A 27 -17.11 42.72 59.53
C LEU A 27 -15.69 43.25 59.34
N SER A 28 -14.94 42.71 58.37
CA SER A 28 -13.60 43.19 58.08
C SER A 28 -13.60 44.63 57.56
N GLN A 29 -12.54 45.38 57.85
CA GLN A 29 -12.35 46.71 57.27
C GLN A 29 -12.27 46.61 55.75
N GLY A 30 -12.73 47.66 55.08
CA GLY A 30 -12.74 47.73 53.63
C GLY A 30 -13.23 49.07 53.12
N VAL A 31 -13.36 49.12 51.80
CA VAL A 31 -13.73 50.32 51.06
C VAL A 31 -14.76 49.96 50.00
N ALA A 32 -15.84 50.72 49.95
CA ALA A 32 -16.79 50.69 48.85
C ALA A 32 -17.11 52.11 48.37
N LEU A 33 -17.53 52.22 47.11
CA LEU A 33 -17.96 53.46 46.48
C LEU A 33 -19.39 53.29 45.99
N THR A 34 -20.31 54.17 46.36
CA THR A 34 -21.68 54.13 45.84
C THR A 34 -21.76 54.69 44.42
N THR A 35 -22.88 54.49 43.74
CA THR A 35 -23.09 55.03 42.38
C THR A 35 -23.17 56.55 42.33
N ASP A 36 -23.55 57.21 43.42
CA ASP A 36 -23.55 58.68 43.52
C ASP A 36 -22.24 59.29 44.06
N GLY A 37 -21.25 58.44 44.36
CA GLY A 37 -19.88 58.85 44.67
C GLY A 37 -19.52 58.90 46.15
N ASP A 38 -20.32 58.35 47.06
CA ASP A 38 -19.97 58.28 48.48
C ASP A 38 -18.98 57.14 48.80
N LEU A 39 -17.94 57.49 49.57
CA LEU A 39 -16.94 56.54 50.07
C LEU A 39 -17.42 55.90 51.39
N LEU A 40 -17.63 54.59 51.37
CA LEU A 40 -18.06 53.83 52.53
C LEU A 40 -16.87 53.06 53.11
N THR A 41 -16.53 53.36 54.37
CA THR A 41 -15.52 52.63 55.15
C THR A 41 -15.96 52.53 56.60
N LEU A 42 -15.65 51.41 57.26
CA LEU A 42 -16.01 51.23 58.66
C LEU A 42 -15.24 52.23 59.51
N ASN A 43 -15.91 52.77 60.52
CA ASN A 43 -15.32 53.69 61.47
C ASN A 43 -15.83 53.38 62.88
N ASN A 44 -15.04 53.78 63.87
CA ASN A 44 -15.51 53.95 65.24
C ASN A 44 -15.64 55.45 65.51
N ALA A 45 -16.58 55.84 66.36
CA ALA A 45 -16.58 57.17 66.96
C ALA A 45 -15.23 57.36 67.67
N GLY A 46 -14.41 58.31 67.23
CA GLY A 46 -13.22 58.71 67.97
C GLY A 46 -13.55 59.78 68.99
N GLU A 47 -12.52 60.43 69.54
CA GLU A 47 -12.69 61.48 70.54
C GLU A 47 -13.77 62.49 70.12
N ILE A 48 -14.67 62.78 71.05
CA ILE A 48 -15.65 63.85 70.90
C ILE A 48 -14.87 65.11 70.61
N SER A 49 -15.17 65.76 69.49
CA SER A 49 -14.50 67.02 69.17
C SER A 49 -14.71 68.00 70.31
N LYS A 50 -13.62 68.49 70.91
CA LYS A 50 -13.66 69.56 71.92
C LYS A 50 -13.96 70.92 71.28
N GLU A 51 -13.84 71.02 69.96
CA GLU A 51 -14.23 72.19 69.19
C GLU A 51 -15.70 72.09 68.82
N LEU A 52 -16.47 73.10 69.24
CA LEU A 52 -17.82 73.34 68.75
C LEU A 52 -17.75 73.39 67.21
N TYR A 53 -18.67 72.71 66.52
CA TYR A 53 -18.81 72.71 65.05
C TYR A 53 -17.87 71.79 64.24
N VAL A 54 -17.01 70.98 64.86
CA VAL A 54 -16.27 69.92 64.16
C VAL A 54 -16.92 68.57 64.46
N SER A 55 -17.19 67.77 63.42
CA SER A 55 -17.72 66.40 63.58
C SER A 55 -16.74 65.52 64.35
N ASP A 56 -17.23 64.62 65.20
CA ASP A 56 -16.40 63.65 65.92
C ASP A 56 -15.39 62.98 64.98
N LEU A 57 -14.13 62.94 65.41
CA LEU A 57 -13.05 62.39 64.59
C LEU A 57 -13.26 60.88 64.44
N LYS A 58 -13.68 60.42 63.26
CA LYS A 58 -13.89 59.00 62.99
C LYS A 58 -12.55 58.27 62.85
N LYS A 59 -12.31 57.24 63.69
CA LYS A 59 -11.13 56.38 63.56
C LYS A 59 -11.39 55.29 62.53
N ILE A 60 -10.66 55.34 61.41
CA ILE A 60 -10.75 54.36 60.31
C ILE A 60 -9.66 53.27 60.35
N LYS A 61 -8.61 53.45 61.16
CA LYS A 61 -7.55 52.45 61.34
C LYS A 61 -8.02 51.33 62.27
N LEU A 62 -8.72 50.36 61.70
CA LEU A 62 -9.19 49.13 62.34
C LEU A 62 -9.07 47.95 61.37
N GLU A 63 -8.87 46.73 61.89
CA GLU A 63 -8.84 45.51 61.07
C GLU A 63 -10.26 44.98 60.79
N HIS A 64 -11.14 45.08 61.78
CA HIS A 64 -12.55 44.68 61.71
C HIS A 64 -13.38 45.44 62.75
N LYS A 65 -14.71 45.43 62.59
CA LYS A 65 -15.69 45.93 63.56
C LYS A 65 -16.62 44.79 64.00
N GLU A 66 -16.95 44.75 65.29
CA GLU A 66 -17.70 43.63 65.90
C GLU A 66 -19.08 44.08 66.36
N TYR A 67 -20.12 43.50 65.76
CA TYR A 67 -21.51 43.80 66.08
C TYR A 67 -22.09 42.73 67.00
N THR A 68 -22.59 43.16 68.16
CA THR A 68 -23.09 42.30 69.25
C THR A 68 -24.59 42.49 69.51
N HIS A 69 -25.19 43.51 68.90
CA HIS A 69 -26.61 43.84 69.06
C HIS A 69 -27.25 44.20 67.73
N PHE A 70 -28.58 44.13 67.67
CA PHE A 70 -29.39 44.61 66.55
C PHE A 70 -30.72 45.21 66.99
N LYS A 71 -31.34 46.01 66.14
CA LYS A 71 -32.74 46.46 66.29
C LYS A 71 -33.43 46.53 64.95
N VAL A 72 -34.76 46.59 64.92
CA VAL A 72 -35.51 46.89 63.69
C VAL A 72 -35.16 48.31 63.23
N TYR A 73 -34.82 48.45 61.96
CA TYR A 73 -34.49 49.73 61.35
C TYR A 73 -35.73 50.35 60.68
N ASP A 74 -35.89 51.67 60.83
CA ASP A 74 -37.03 52.42 60.30
C ASP A 74 -36.57 53.43 59.24
N ASN A 75 -36.97 53.19 57.98
CA ASN A 75 -36.70 54.07 56.85
C ASN A 75 -37.66 55.27 56.74
N PHE A 76 -38.73 55.41 57.53
CA PHE A 76 -39.74 56.46 57.34
C PHE A 76 -39.22 57.89 57.56
N LYS A 77 -38.12 58.05 58.30
CA LYS A 77 -37.46 59.35 58.51
C LYS A 77 -36.80 59.86 57.22
N ILE A 78 -36.07 59.01 56.52
CA ILE A 78 -35.24 59.38 55.37
C ILE A 78 -35.93 59.07 54.05
N ARG A 79 -36.81 58.06 54.06
CA ARG A 79 -37.57 57.53 52.92
C ARG A 79 -36.68 57.14 51.75
N TYR A 80 -35.56 56.49 52.03
CA TYR A 80 -34.66 56.03 50.99
C TYR A 80 -35.40 55.11 50.01
N PRO A 81 -35.51 55.49 48.71
CA PRO A 81 -36.44 54.84 47.80
C PRO A 81 -36.24 53.33 47.64
N ALA A 82 -34.98 52.86 47.63
CA ALA A 82 -34.67 51.45 47.40
C ALA A 82 -35.15 50.51 48.52
N PHE A 83 -35.59 51.04 49.66
CA PHE A 83 -36.14 50.24 50.76
C PHE A 83 -37.68 50.26 50.80
N ASN A 84 -38.35 51.04 49.94
CA ASN A 84 -39.79 51.21 49.98
C ASN A 84 -40.51 50.21 49.07
N THR A 85 -41.32 49.32 49.65
CA THR A 85 -42.17 48.39 48.89
C THR A 85 -43.52 49.00 48.49
N GLY A 86 -43.80 50.21 48.97
CA GLY A 86 -45.03 50.96 48.71
C GLY A 86 -45.00 52.34 49.39
N ALA A 87 -46.12 53.07 49.35
CA ALA A 87 -46.17 54.43 49.91
C ALA A 87 -46.00 54.48 51.45
N THR A 88 -46.34 53.40 52.15
CA THR A 88 -46.29 53.30 53.62
C THR A 88 -45.66 52.00 54.12
N SER A 89 -44.95 51.27 53.27
CA SER A 89 -44.32 49.99 53.63
C SER A 89 -42.86 49.97 53.18
N GLN A 90 -42.03 49.29 53.97
CA GLN A 90 -40.61 49.08 53.67
C GLN A 90 -40.29 47.58 53.67
N ILE A 91 -39.12 47.24 53.13
CA ILE A 91 -38.51 45.91 53.33
C ILE A 91 -38.12 45.70 54.81
N GLU A 92 -38.01 44.44 55.22
CA GLU A 92 -37.54 44.12 56.56
C GLU A 92 -36.05 44.45 56.71
N LEU A 93 -35.72 45.34 57.65
CA LEU A 93 -34.36 45.79 57.91
C LEU A 93 -34.05 45.73 59.41
N TRP A 94 -32.85 45.28 59.73
CA TRP A 94 -32.29 45.32 61.08
C TRP A 94 -30.96 46.07 61.09
N GLU A 95 -30.82 47.06 61.96
CA GLU A 95 -29.57 47.80 62.18
C GLU A 95 -28.69 47.05 63.17
N LEU A 96 -27.43 46.80 62.80
CA LEU A 96 -26.42 46.22 63.67
C LEU A 96 -25.67 47.30 64.46
N ALA A 97 -25.39 47.03 65.73
CA ALA A 97 -24.61 47.91 66.60
C ALA A 97 -23.51 47.16 67.36
N THR A 98 -22.41 47.85 67.64
CA THR A 98 -21.42 47.43 68.62
C THR A 98 -21.99 47.56 70.05
N THR A 99 -21.29 47.00 71.03
CA THR A 99 -21.64 47.16 72.45
C THR A 99 -21.65 48.63 72.88
N GLU A 100 -20.81 49.48 72.29
CA GLU A 100 -20.69 50.90 72.62
C GLU A 100 -21.81 51.75 71.98
N GLU A 101 -22.33 51.32 70.83
CA GLU A 101 -23.39 52.03 70.09
C GLU A 101 -24.81 51.62 70.52
N ALA A 102 -24.94 50.47 71.19
CA ALA A 102 -26.24 49.93 71.61
C ALA A 102 -26.87 50.76 72.75
N ASN A 103 -28.14 51.16 72.56
CA ASN A 103 -29.00 51.75 73.59
C ASN A 103 -30.09 50.75 74.02
N LEU A 104 -31.07 51.18 74.82
CA LEU A 104 -32.17 50.34 75.31
C LEU A 104 -33.07 49.74 74.20
N ASP A 105 -33.01 50.27 72.97
CA ASP A 105 -33.83 49.80 71.85
C ASP A 105 -33.20 48.61 71.11
N PHE A 106 -31.95 48.23 71.46
CA PHE A 106 -31.22 47.13 70.83
C PHE A 106 -31.35 45.82 71.60
N GLN A 107 -31.43 44.72 70.86
CA GLN A 107 -31.47 43.34 71.37
C GLN A 107 -30.13 42.64 71.14
N PRO A 108 -29.74 41.66 71.97
CA PRO A 108 -28.55 40.86 71.75
C PRO A 108 -28.60 40.09 70.42
N ILE A 109 -27.47 39.99 69.73
CA ILE A 109 -27.38 39.37 68.38
C ILE A 109 -27.73 37.88 68.36
N ASP A 110 -27.68 37.18 69.50
CA ASP A 110 -28.05 35.76 69.58
C ASP A 110 -29.55 35.51 69.33
N SER A 111 -30.37 36.56 69.44
CA SER A 111 -31.81 36.53 69.14
C SER A 111 -32.14 36.78 67.65
N LEU A 112 -31.13 37.07 66.81
CA LEU A 112 -31.32 37.21 65.37
C LEU A 112 -31.54 35.83 64.73
N SER A 113 -32.78 35.53 64.37
CA SER A 113 -33.21 34.24 63.82
C SER A 113 -33.02 34.13 62.29
N ASN A 114 -33.09 32.90 61.78
CA ASN A 114 -33.06 32.57 60.34
C ASN A 114 -31.83 33.13 59.59
N LEU A 115 -30.63 32.93 60.15
CA LEU A 115 -29.37 33.43 59.59
C LEU A 115 -29.11 32.99 58.12
N GLU A 116 -29.64 31.83 57.72
CA GLU A 116 -29.57 31.31 56.34
C GLU A 116 -30.33 32.14 55.31
N ASP A 117 -31.25 33.01 55.74
CA ASP A 117 -32.01 33.93 54.90
C ASP A 117 -31.59 35.39 55.10
N LYS A 118 -30.44 35.65 55.76
CA LYS A 118 -29.97 37.01 56.03
C LYS A 118 -28.93 37.50 55.03
N TYR A 119 -29.10 38.75 54.60
CA TYR A 119 -28.23 39.46 53.67
C TYR A 119 -27.75 40.76 54.32
N LEU A 120 -26.49 41.11 54.09
CA LEU A 120 -25.86 42.26 54.71
C LEU A 120 -25.72 43.40 53.69
N LEU A 121 -25.93 44.64 54.11
CA LEU A 121 -25.64 45.82 53.31
C LEU A 121 -25.07 46.97 54.18
N LEU A 122 -24.29 47.83 53.55
CA LEU A 122 -23.95 49.14 54.09
C LEU A 122 -24.93 50.16 53.56
N TYR A 123 -25.37 51.07 54.41
CA TYR A 123 -26.23 52.18 54.02
C TYR A 123 -25.70 53.48 54.63
N LEU A 124 -25.45 54.48 53.81
CA LEU A 124 -25.11 55.83 54.24
C LEU A 124 -26.41 56.62 54.41
N GLU A 125 -26.92 56.60 55.63
CA GLU A 125 -28.05 57.42 56.02
C GLU A 125 -27.63 58.89 56.02
N SER A 126 -28.30 59.71 55.20
CA SER A 126 -28.02 61.13 55.09
C SER A 126 -29.29 61.93 55.33
N ASP A 127 -29.26 62.87 56.28
CA ASP A 127 -30.32 63.84 56.50
C ASP A 127 -29.79 65.24 56.75
N GLU A 128 -30.66 66.20 56.42
CA GLU A 128 -30.44 67.61 56.66
C GLU A 128 -31.03 67.96 58.01
N LYS A 129 -30.18 68.39 58.96
CA LYS A 129 -30.66 68.88 60.23
C LYS A 129 -31.16 70.32 60.05
N GLU A 130 -32.48 70.51 60.10
CA GLU A 130 -33.08 71.83 60.09
C GLU A 130 -32.49 72.71 61.21
N ILE A 131 -32.06 73.91 60.83
CA ILE A 131 -31.55 74.91 61.75
C ILE A 131 -32.74 75.46 62.53
N LYS A 132 -32.72 75.37 63.87
CA LYS A 132 -33.72 76.04 64.70
C LYS A 132 -33.64 77.56 64.42
N PRO A 133 -34.77 78.27 64.19
CA PRO A 133 -34.73 79.70 63.90
C PRO A 133 -34.06 80.45 65.06
N CYS A 134 -32.97 81.15 64.73
CA CYS A 134 -32.21 81.93 65.70
C CYS A 134 -33.07 83.05 66.28
N ARG A 135 -33.05 83.21 67.61
CA ARG A 135 -33.56 84.41 68.29
C ARG A 135 -32.36 85.17 68.85
N GLY A 136 -31.78 86.09 68.08
CA GLY A 136 -30.67 86.94 68.54
C GLY A 136 -29.71 87.41 67.45
N VAL A 137 -28.79 88.30 67.82
CA VAL A 137 -27.89 89.09 66.94
C VAL A 137 -26.64 88.36 66.43
N ASP A 138 -26.44 87.08 66.74
CA ASP A 138 -25.39 86.24 66.15
C ASP A 138 -26.00 85.26 65.14
N CYS A 139 -26.32 85.77 63.95
CA CYS A 139 -26.71 84.98 62.79
C CYS A 139 -25.63 85.04 61.73
N ASP A 140 -24.49 84.40 61.99
CA ASP A 140 -23.66 83.92 60.90
C ASP A 140 -24.43 82.78 60.22
N ASN A 141 -24.84 82.99 58.96
CA ASN A 141 -25.57 82.03 58.14
C ASN A 141 -24.69 80.80 57.89
N HIS A 142 -24.70 79.88 58.84
CA HIS A 142 -24.05 78.59 58.75
C HIS A 142 -24.97 77.67 57.95
N GLY A 143 -24.45 77.08 56.88
CA GLY A 143 -25.23 76.22 55.98
C GLY A 143 -25.91 75.06 56.71
N ILE A 144 -26.85 74.42 56.02
CA ILE A 144 -27.59 73.25 56.52
C ILE A 144 -26.60 72.15 56.95
N LEU A 145 -26.68 71.71 58.20
CA LEU A 145 -25.83 70.64 58.70
C LEU A 145 -26.24 69.32 58.05
N GLN A 146 -25.32 68.74 57.28
CA GLN A 146 -25.47 67.44 56.64
C GLN A 146 -25.01 66.35 57.60
N ILE A 147 -25.95 65.56 58.14
CA ILE A 147 -25.64 64.41 58.98
C ILE A 147 -25.44 63.20 58.06
N ARG A 148 -24.35 62.46 58.27
CA ARG A 148 -24.02 61.25 57.50
C ARG A 148 -23.63 60.10 58.43
N ASN A 149 -24.54 59.13 58.56
CA ASN A 149 -24.39 57.97 59.43
C ASN A 149 -24.24 56.70 58.60
N LEU A 150 -23.11 56.02 58.73
CA LEU A 150 -22.92 54.72 58.11
C LEU A 150 -23.62 53.67 58.97
N LYS A 151 -24.64 53.03 58.41
CA LYS A 151 -25.40 51.93 59.01
C LYS A 151 -24.96 50.61 58.40
N VAL A 152 -24.87 49.58 59.24
CA VAL A 152 -24.75 48.19 58.79
C VAL A 152 -26.11 47.55 58.99
N LEU A 153 -26.78 47.23 57.89
CA LEU A 153 -28.14 46.70 57.90
C LEU A 153 -28.15 45.23 57.46
N VAL A 154 -29.11 44.49 57.99
CA VAL A 154 -29.43 43.12 57.60
C VAL A 154 -30.85 43.09 57.03
N THR A 155 -31.07 42.33 55.96
CA THR A 155 -32.39 42.11 55.35
C THR A 155 -32.62 40.64 54.99
N THR A 156 -33.81 40.30 54.47
CA THR A 156 -34.21 38.96 54.01
C THR A 156 -33.97 38.75 52.52
N ALA A 157 -34.13 37.52 51.99
CA ALA A 157 -34.08 37.30 50.54
C ALA A 157 -35.11 38.14 49.77
N ALA A 158 -36.32 38.34 50.32
CA ALA A 158 -37.31 39.20 49.70
C ALA A 158 -36.83 40.67 49.64
N GLY A 159 -36.22 41.16 50.73
CA GLY A 159 -35.70 42.52 50.79
C GLY A 159 -34.52 42.77 49.85
N ILE A 160 -33.56 41.85 49.78
CA ILE A 160 -32.41 42.00 48.89
C ILE A 160 -32.81 41.91 47.40
N ASN A 161 -33.78 41.05 47.07
CA ASN A 161 -34.30 40.96 45.70
C ASN A 161 -35.04 42.24 45.30
N HIS A 162 -35.80 42.83 46.22
CA HIS A 162 -36.45 44.12 45.96
C HIS A 162 -35.44 45.26 45.69
N ILE A 163 -34.33 45.30 46.45
CA ILE A 163 -33.25 46.26 46.19
C ILE A 163 -32.66 46.03 44.79
N LEU A 164 -32.42 44.76 44.41
CA LEU A 164 -31.87 44.38 43.12
C LEU A 164 -32.78 44.71 41.92
N GLU A 165 -34.11 44.78 42.09
CA GLU A 165 -35.04 45.17 41.02
C GLU A 165 -34.75 46.57 40.46
N SER A 166 -34.19 47.47 41.30
CA SER A 166 -33.82 48.83 40.90
C SER A 166 -32.37 48.93 40.40
N ASP A 167 -31.56 47.88 40.55
CA ASP A 167 -30.15 47.88 40.17
C ASP A 167 -29.98 47.67 38.65
N GLN A 168 -29.61 48.72 37.93
CA GLN A 168 -29.34 48.72 36.48
C GLN A 168 -27.89 48.32 36.10
N ILE A 169 -27.02 48.09 37.09
CA ILE A 169 -25.65 47.59 36.87
C ILE A 169 -25.65 46.06 36.82
N GLN A 170 -26.51 45.43 37.63
CA GLN A 170 -26.87 44.01 37.50
C GLN A 170 -28.03 43.85 36.51
N PRO A 171 -28.22 42.68 35.85
CA PRO A 171 -27.48 41.43 35.98
C PRO A 171 -26.14 41.39 35.20
N HIS A 172 -25.17 40.66 35.75
CA HIS A 172 -23.85 40.41 35.15
C HIS A 172 -23.76 38.97 34.62
N PRO A 173 -23.19 38.71 33.43
CA PRO A 173 -23.19 37.35 32.86
C PRO A 173 -22.53 36.28 33.71
N LEU A 174 -21.55 36.65 34.54
CA LEU A 174 -20.91 35.72 35.50
C LEU A 174 -21.90 35.08 36.50
N PHE A 175 -23.07 35.66 36.73
CA PHE A 175 -24.09 35.09 37.60
C PHE A 175 -24.97 34.04 36.91
N ILE A 176 -24.80 33.83 35.60
CA ILE A 176 -25.48 32.75 34.89
C ILE A 176 -24.83 31.42 35.28
N ASP A 177 -25.64 30.47 35.77
CA ASP A 177 -25.14 29.16 36.18
C ASP A 177 -24.43 28.44 35.02
N GLY A 178 -23.22 27.94 35.28
CA GLY A 178 -22.42 27.20 34.31
C GLY A 178 -21.85 28.03 33.15
N ILE A 179 -21.98 29.35 33.17
CA ILE A 179 -21.50 30.25 32.10
C ILE A 179 -19.98 30.28 31.93
N MET A 180 -19.24 29.93 32.98
CA MET A 180 -17.78 29.79 32.95
C MET A 180 -17.35 28.36 32.62
N GLY A 181 -18.30 27.43 32.52
CA GLY A 181 -18.02 26.04 32.17
C GLY A 181 -17.52 25.95 30.74
N ALA A 182 -16.32 25.41 30.57
CA ALA A 182 -15.74 25.15 29.26
C ALA A 182 -16.68 24.26 28.43
N ALA A 183 -16.80 24.56 27.15
CA ALA A 183 -17.43 23.69 26.17
C ALA A 183 -16.35 23.18 25.22
N SER A 184 -16.31 21.88 25.02
CA SER A 184 -15.32 21.23 24.16
C SER A 184 -16.01 20.17 23.31
N GLN A 185 -15.62 20.11 22.05
CA GLN A 185 -16.14 19.11 21.13
C GLN A 185 -15.48 17.76 21.43
N GLU A 186 -16.29 16.70 21.49
CA GLU A 186 -15.76 15.37 21.74
C GLU A 186 -14.87 14.92 20.60
N ARG A 187 -13.69 14.39 20.95
CA ARG A 187 -12.75 13.88 19.96
C ARG A 187 -13.32 12.62 19.30
N VAL A 188 -13.33 12.61 17.96
CA VAL A 188 -13.58 11.39 17.18
C VAL A 188 -12.32 10.50 17.24
N ILE A 189 -12.48 9.30 17.79
CA ILE A 189 -11.39 8.30 17.95
C ILE A 189 -11.57 7.23 16.88
N VAL A 190 -10.96 7.44 15.71
CA VAL A 190 -11.10 6.57 14.52
C VAL A 190 -10.73 5.11 14.79
N GLU A 191 -9.74 4.88 15.68
CA GLU A 191 -9.29 3.56 16.09
C GLU A 191 -10.40 2.67 16.68
N ARG A 192 -11.50 3.27 17.17
CA ARG A 192 -12.68 2.49 17.63
C ARG A 192 -13.27 1.61 16.55
N LEU A 193 -13.17 1.98 15.27
CA LEU A 193 -13.65 1.13 14.17
C LEU A 193 -12.99 -0.25 14.23
N ILE A 194 -11.67 -0.29 14.40
CA ILE A 194 -10.90 -1.54 14.49
C ILE A 194 -11.12 -2.24 15.83
N LEU A 195 -11.15 -1.49 16.94
CA LEU A 195 -11.33 -2.09 18.27
C LEU A 195 -12.69 -2.76 18.44
N GLU A 196 -13.74 -2.20 17.82
CA GLU A 196 -15.12 -2.70 17.93
C GLU A 196 -15.44 -3.75 16.87
N ASN A 197 -14.89 -3.63 15.66
CA ASN A 197 -15.25 -4.49 14.52
C ASN A 197 -14.11 -5.39 14.00
N LYS A 198 -12.92 -5.36 14.59
CA LYS A 198 -11.69 -6.05 14.14
C LYS A 198 -11.10 -5.51 12.83
N VAL A 199 -9.82 -5.80 12.59
CA VAL A 199 -9.05 -5.27 11.46
C VAL A 199 -9.51 -5.83 10.10
N GLU A 200 -10.09 -7.03 10.06
CA GLU A 200 -10.52 -7.66 8.80
C GLU A 200 -11.83 -7.08 8.25
N THR A 201 -12.53 -6.22 9.01
CA THR A 201 -13.81 -5.64 8.61
C THR A 201 -13.64 -4.56 7.56
N GLN A 202 -14.35 -4.68 6.45
CA GLN A 202 -14.35 -3.66 5.41
C GLN A 202 -15.06 -2.40 5.90
N PHE A 203 -14.33 -1.29 5.97
CA PHE A 203 -14.89 0.03 6.28
C PHE A 203 -15.11 0.86 5.01
N PHE A 204 -16.03 1.80 5.09
CA PHE A 204 -16.42 2.73 4.04
C PHE A 204 -16.41 4.17 4.58
N SER A 205 -16.49 5.17 3.69
CA SER A 205 -16.58 6.57 4.12
C SER A 205 -17.82 6.85 4.98
N SER A 206 -18.90 6.07 4.81
CA SER A 206 -20.11 6.15 5.64
C SER A 206 -19.83 5.86 7.11
N ASP A 207 -18.93 4.92 7.42
CA ASP A 207 -18.60 4.57 8.80
C ASP A 207 -17.85 5.73 9.48
N LEU A 208 -16.88 6.33 8.77
CA LEU A 208 -16.21 7.54 9.24
C LEU A 208 -17.22 8.66 9.49
N LYS A 209 -18.11 8.91 8.52
CA LYS A 209 -19.16 9.92 8.60
C LYS A 209 -20.06 9.70 9.81
N GLU A 210 -20.48 8.47 10.09
CA GLU A 210 -21.32 8.13 11.25
C GLU A 210 -20.61 8.47 12.57
N MET A 211 -19.30 8.25 12.68
CA MET A 211 -18.54 8.63 13.89
C MET A 211 -18.55 10.15 14.13
N TYR A 212 -18.38 10.95 13.07
CA TYR A 212 -18.44 12.41 13.17
C TYR A 212 -19.86 12.89 13.48
N LEU A 213 -20.88 12.27 12.87
CA LEU A 213 -22.29 12.55 13.15
C LEU A 213 -22.62 12.27 14.62
N ALA A 214 -22.24 11.11 15.15
CA ALA A 214 -22.48 10.75 16.55
C ALA A 214 -21.84 11.75 17.52
N ALA A 215 -20.62 12.23 17.22
CA ALA A 215 -19.96 13.25 18.03
C ALA A 215 -20.66 14.62 17.96
N LEU A 216 -21.25 14.97 16.82
CA LEU A 216 -22.03 16.19 16.63
C LEU A 216 -23.39 16.12 17.35
N GLU A 217 -24.13 15.02 17.16
CA GLU A 217 -25.44 14.80 17.77
C GLU A 217 -25.39 14.76 19.29
N LYS A 218 -24.37 14.11 19.86
CA LYS A 218 -24.19 14.02 21.31
C LYS A 218 -24.07 15.39 21.99
N ASN A 219 -23.46 16.35 21.30
CA ASN A 219 -23.34 17.73 21.78
C ASN A 219 -24.44 18.65 21.23
N GLY A 220 -25.47 18.08 20.58
CA GLY A 220 -26.57 18.82 19.96
C GLY A 220 -26.06 19.88 18.98
N TYR A 221 -25.08 19.56 18.15
CA TYR A 221 -24.47 20.48 17.18
C TYR A 221 -23.96 21.80 17.81
N GLY A 222 -23.60 21.78 19.09
CA GLY A 222 -23.16 22.96 19.83
C GLY A 222 -24.28 23.82 20.44
N ASP A 223 -25.53 23.36 20.50
CA ASP A 223 -26.68 24.08 21.10
C ASP A 223 -26.34 24.76 22.44
N ILE A 224 -25.59 24.06 23.31
CA ILE A 224 -25.20 24.59 24.62
C ILE A 224 -24.40 25.91 24.53
N VAL A 225 -23.50 26.06 23.55
CA VAL A 225 -22.74 27.30 23.39
C VAL A 225 -23.57 28.42 22.77
N PHE A 226 -24.52 28.10 21.89
CA PHE A 226 -25.50 29.08 21.38
C PHE A 226 -26.36 29.65 22.52
N LYS A 227 -26.92 28.79 23.39
CA LYS A 227 -27.69 29.22 24.56
C LYS A 227 -26.87 30.17 25.44
N LYS A 228 -25.65 29.77 25.80
CA LYS A 228 -24.74 30.55 26.66
C LYS A 228 -24.35 31.89 26.04
N ILE A 229 -23.98 31.90 24.76
CA ILE A 229 -23.61 33.14 24.05
C ILE A 229 -24.81 34.06 23.88
N ASN A 230 -26.00 33.53 23.61
CA ASN A 230 -27.21 34.33 23.48
C ASN A 230 -27.60 35.00 24.80
N GLU A 231 -27.39 34.36 25.95
CA GLU A 231 -27.56 35.01 27.25
C GLU A 231 -26.54 36.14 27.49
N ILE A 232 -25.26 35.92 27.14
CA ILE A 232 -24.23 36.98 27.21
C ILE A 232 -24.58 38.13 26.26
N ALA A 233 -25.03 37.83 25.05
CA ALA A 233 -25.38 38.80 24.02
C ALA A 233 -26.52 39.71 24.46
N LYS A 234 -27.59 39.15 25.04
CA LYS A 234 -28.71 39.90 25.62
C LYS A 234 -28.24 40.90 26.69
N LEU A 235 -27.37 40.45 27.59
CA LEU A 235 -26.85 41.28 28.70
C LEU A 235 -25.88 42.37 28.25
N ILE A 236 -25.11 42.12 27.19
CA ILE A 236 -24.18 43.12 26.61
C ILE A 236 -24.91 44.10 25.66
N GLY A 237 -26.11 43.74 25.19
CA GLY A 237 -26.87 44.52 24.22
C GLY A 237 -26.36 44.34 22.78
N VAL A 238 -25.99 43.12 22.40
CA VAL A 238 -25.64 42.76 21.01
C VAL A 238 -26.61 41.71 20.46
N PRO A 239 -26.81 41.63 19.13
CA PRO A 239 -27.75 40.68 18.54
C PRO A 239 -27.43 39.23 18.90
N THR A 240 -28.48 38.43 19.11
CA THR A 240 -28.36 36.98 19.32
C THR A 240 -28.06 36.25 18.01
N VAL A 241 -27.54 35.04 18.13
CA VAL A 241 -27.18 34.16 17.01
C VAL A 241 -28.25 33.08 16.85
N ASP A 242 -28.66 32.85 15.60
CA ASP A 242 -29.70 31.88 15.25
C ASP A 242 -29.12 30.46 15.16
N TYR A 243 -29.48 29.62 16.12
CA TYR A 243 -29.06 28.23 16.17
C TYR A 243 -29.74 27.35 15.10
N GLN A 244 -31.01 27.61 14.77
CA GLN A 244 -31.75 26.75 13.83
C GLN A 244 -31.22 26.90 12.40
N ASN A 245 -30.93 28.13 11.98
CA ASN A 245 -30.31 28.37 10.68
C ASN A 245 -28.93 27.71 10.58
N PHE A 246 -28.10 27.81 11.62
CA PHE A 246 -26.80 27.11 11.66
C PHE A 246 -26.97 25.58 11.60
N LYS A 247 -27.89 25.02 12.40
CA LYS A 247 -28.16 23.58 12.41
C LYS A 247 -28.59 23.08 11.03
N ASN A 248 -29.46 23.81 10.34
CA ASN A 248 -29.89 23.47 8.98
C ASN A 248 -28.69 23.43 8.02
N SER A 249 -27.77 24.41 8.07
CA SER A 249 -26.56 24.42 7.24
C SER A 249 -25.63 23.24 7.55
N ILE A 250 -25.52 22.83 8.81
CA ILE A 250 -24.76 21.64 9.20
C ILE A 250 -25.41 20.36 8.68
N GLU A 251 -26.72 20.22 8.82
CA GLU A 251 -27.48 19.06 8.31
C GLU A 251 -27.41 18.98 6.78
N GLU A 252 -27.44 20.11 6.08
CA GLU A 252 -27.23 20.18 4.63
C GLU A 252 -25.83 19.69 4.25
N CYS A 253 -24.78 20.16 4.93
CA CYS A 253 -23.42 19.65 4.74
C CYS A 253 -23.32 18.14 5.01
N LEU A 254 -23.93 17.67 6.10
CA LEU A 254 -23.93 16.25 6.47
C LEU A 254 -24.79 15.38 5.54
N SER A 255 -25.64 15.95 4.70
CA SER A 255 -26.36 15.20 3.66
C SER A 255 -25.47 14.81 2.48
N GLN A 256 -24.35 15.53 2.28
CA GLN A 256 -23.38 15.29 1.22
C GLN A 256 -22.53 14.04 1.48
N LYS A 257 -21.83 13.54 0.44
CA LYS A 257 -20.94 12.37 0.56
C LYS A 257 -19.61 12.71 1.23
N THR A 258 -19.20 13.99 1.19
CA THR A 258 -17.92 14.49 1.71
C THR A 258 -18.16 15.71 2.63
N GLY A 259 -17.12 16.24 3.29
CA GLY A 259 -17.22 17.48 4.09
C GLY A 259 -17.75 17.32 5.52
N PHE A 260 -18.15 16.12 5.94
CA PHE A 260 -18.61 15.86 7.31
C PHE A 260 -17.56 16.23 8.38
N GLN A 261 -16.27 16.20 8.02
CA GLN A 261 -15.19 16.67 8.91
C GLN A 261 -15.20 18.19 9.09
N TYR A 262 -15.58 18.96 8.07
CA TYR A 262 -15.73 20.41 8.15
C TYR A 262 -16.93 20.82 9.01
N ALA A 263 -18.04 20.07 8.94
CA ALA A 263 -19.18 20.23 9.86
C ALA A 263 -18.78 20.04 11.34
N TYR A 264 -17.93 19.05 11.61
CA TYR A 264 -17.33 18.86 12.94
C TYR A 264 -16.42 20.03 13.33
N ASP A 265 -15.62 20.51 12.39
CA ASP A 265 -14.62 21.55 12.63
C ASP A 265 -15.21 22.94 12.91
N VAL A 266 -16.33 23.31 12.26
CA VAL A 266 -17.02 24.58 12.56
C VAL A 266 -17.63 24.58 13.97
N VAL A 267 -18.21 23.47 14.44
CA VAL A 267 -18.70 23.35 15.83
C VAL A 267 -17.54 23.48 16.83
N LYS A 268 -16.39 22.85 16.53
CA LYS A 268 -15.16 22.98 17.31
C LYS A 268 -14.63 24.42 17.33
N ASP A 269 -14.68 25.12 16.20
CA ASP A 269 -14.28 26.52 16.10
C ASP A 269 -15.22 27.45 16.90
N LEU A 270 -16.54 27.23 16.86
CA LEU A 270 -17.53 27.95 17.67
C LEU A 270 -17.27 27.79 19.18
N MET A 271 -16.97 26.56 19.62
CA MET A 271 -16.57 26.28 21.00
C MET A 271 -15.22 26.93 21.35
N GLY A 272 -14.29 27.01 20.41
CA GLY A 272 -13.04 27.77 20.53
C GLY A 272 -13.28 29.26 20.77
N THR A 273 -14.22 29.85 20.03
CA THR A 273 -14.64 31.24 20.23
C THR A 273 -15.29 31.47 21.58
N TYR A 274 -16.19 30.59 22.01
CA TYR A 274 -16.77 30.65 23.35
C TYR A 274 -15.69 30.54 24.44
N SER A 275 -14.70 29.67 24.25
CA SER A 275 -13.56 29.52 25.17
C SER A 275 -12.71 30.78 25.30
N GLU A 276 -12.58 31.57 24.23
CA GLU A 276 -11.94 32.91 24.29
C GLU A 276 -12.81 33.93 25.04
N ILE A 277 -14.14 33.90 24.84
CA ILE A 277 -15.09 34.78 25.53
C ILE A 277 -15.02 34.57 27.04
N ILE A 278 -15.15 33.32 27.52
CA ILE A 278 -15.18 33.05 28.97
C ILE A 278 -13.87 33.38 29.67
N LYS A 279 -12.72 33.36 28.97
CA LYS A 279 -11.43 33.82 29.52
C LYS A 279 -11.39 35.33 29.78
N LEU A 280 -12.11 36.10 28.97
CA LEU A 280 -12.19 37.56 29.08
C LEU A 280 -13.36 38.03 29.94
N LEU A 281 -14.41 37.19 30.07
CA LEU A 281 -15.67 37.53 30.74
C LEU A 281 -15.50 38.08 32.18
N PRO A 282 -14.55 37.59 33.02
CA PRO A 282 -14.35 38.15 34.36
C PRO A 282 -13.81 39.59 34.39
N LYS A 283 -13.11 40.01 33.33
CA LYS A 283 -12.56 41.37 33.19
C LYS A 283 -13.46 42.27 32.33
N ALA A 284 -14.37 41.67 31.56
CA ALA A 284 -15.34 42.40 30.77
C ALA A 284 -16.38 43.09 31.67
N PHE A 285 -17.28 43.89 31.08
CA PHE A 285 -18.36 44.62 31.76
C PHE A 285 -17.93 45.86 32.54
N THR A 286 -17.01 46.63 31.96
CA THR A 286 -16.75 47.97 32.45
C THR A 286 -17.96 48.88 32.25
N LYS A 287 -18.23 49.74 33.23
CA LYS A 287 -19.36 50.68 33.21
C LYS A 287 -18.81 52.11 33.16
N CYS A 288 -19.01 52.79 32.01
CA CYS A 288 -18.51 54.15 31.81
C CYS A 288 -19.20 55.15 32.73
N LEU A 289 -20.53 55.06 32.79
CA LEU A 289 -21.39 55.85 33.65
C LEU A 289 -22.37 54.89 34.34
N PRO A 290 -22.06 54.42 35.57
CA PRO A 290 -23.00 53.61 36.33
C PRO A 290 -24.29 54.40 36.57
N ASP A 291 -25.44 53.74 36.48
CA ASP A 291 -26.73 54.38 36.75
C ASP A 291 -26.80 54.79 38.22
N LEU A 292 -27.17 56.05 38.48
CA LEU A 292 -27.29 56.59 39.84
C LEU A 292 -28.39 55.90 40.66
N VAL A 293 -29.39 55.30 40.00
CA VAL A 293 -30.51 54.62 40.66
C VAL A 293 -30.08 53.28 41.27
N SER A 294 -28.98 52.68 40.77
CA SER A 294 -28.59 51.33 41.15
C SER A 294 -28.33 51.16 42.64
N PHE A 295 -27.38 51.92 43.18
CA PHE A 295 -27.08 51.88 44.60
C PHE A 295 -26.51 53.24 45.05
N PRO A 296 -27.32 54.30 45.10
CA PRO A 296 -26.84 55.65 45.38
C PRO A 296 -26.33 55.79 46.81
N LYS A 297 -27.02 55.26 47.82
CA LYS A 297 -26.58 55.40 49.22
C LYS A 297 -26.25 54.10 49.92
N HIS A 298 -26.29 52.97 49.22
CA HIS A 298 -26.03 51.66 49.83
C HIS A 298 -25.06 50.83 49.01
N VAL A 299 -24.51 49.77 49.60
CA VAL A 299 -23.74 48.73 48.90
C VAL A 299 -24.07 47.40 49.55
N MET A 300 -24.44 46.40 48.75
CA MET A 300 -24.79 45.07 49.24
C MET A 300 -23.54 44.24 49.47
N LEU A 301 -23.41 43.68 50.67
CA LEU A 301 -22.24 42.92 51.10
C LEU A 301 -22.39 41.41 50.88
N GLY A 302 -23.55 40.94 50.45
CA GLY A 302 -23.84 39.54 50.15
C GLY A 302 -24.63 38.83 51.25
N LYS A 303 -24.90 37.55 51.00
CA LYS A 303 -25.53 36.63 51.93
C LYS A 303 -24.61 36.39 53.13
N LEU A 304 -25.20 36.38 54.33
CA LEU A 304 -24.46 36.26 55.59
C LEU A 304 -23.76 34.90 55.72
N ILE A 305 -24.43 33.85 55.22
CA ILE A 305 -23.90 32.49 55.09
C ILE A 305 -23.98 32.12 53.60
N SER A 306 -22.85 32.24 52.90
CA SER A 306 -22.74 31.93 51.46
C SER A 306 -21.67 30.87 51.24
N ASP A 307 -22.03 29.81 50.50
CA ASP A 307 -21.12 28.79 49.96
C ASP A 307 -20.66 29.13 48.54
N LYS A 308 -21.24 30.17 47.92
CA LYS A 308 -20.92 30.60 46.56
C LYS A 308 -19.68 31.49 46.54
N GLN A 309 -18.73 31.15 45.68
CA GLN A 309 -17.56 31.99 45.40
C GLN A 309 -17.96 33.34 44.78
N LEU A 310 -19.03 33.35 43.98
CA LEU A 310 -19.58 34.54 43.34
C LEU A 310 -21.05 34.69 43.77
N ASP A 311 -21.30 35.65 44.66
CA ASP A 311 -22.62 35.95 45.21
C ASP A 311 -23.25 37.14 44.48
N PHE A 312 -24.37 36.94 43.79
CA PHE A 312 -25.08 37.99 43.06
C PHE A 312 -25.61 39.09 43.99
N SER A 313 -25.88 38.75 45.26
CA SER A 313 -26.31 39.70 46.28
C SER A 313 -25.16 40.52 46.88
N ARG A 314 -23.93 40.32 46.39
CA ARG A 314 -22.76 41.12 46.77
C ARG A 314 -22.31 41.97 45.60
N HIS A 315 -22.36 43.29 45.76
CA HIS A 315 -21.81 44.21 44.77
C HIS A 315 -20.31 43.95 44.57
N GLN A 316 -19.93 43.73 43.32
CA GLN A 316 -18.52 43.65 42.91
C GLN A 316 -17.95 45.06 42.71
N PHE A 317 -16.66 45.16 42.43
CA PHE A 317 -16.11 46.40 41.90
C PHE A 317 -16.35 46.48 40.39
N TYR A 318 -17.14 47.45 39.95
CA TYR A 318 -17.46 47.68 38.54
C TYR A 318 -16.50 48.74 38.00
N ASN A 319 -15.49 48.28 37.25
CA ASN A 319 -14.44 49.13 36.69
C ASN A 319 -14.98 50.14 35.66
N SER A 320 -14.38 51.33 35.64
CA SER A 320 -14.52 52.26 34.52
C SER A 320 -13.74 51.73 33.29
N PRO A 321 -14.23 51.93 32.05
CA PRO A 321 -13.53 51.52 30.83
C PRO A 321 -12.14 52.14 30.67
N VAL A 322 -11.84 53.24 31.37
CA VAL A 322 -10.52 53.87 31.37
C VAL A 322 -9.44 53.00 32.01
N LEU A 323 -9.83 52.00 32.82
CA LEU A 323 -8.92 51.04 33.45
C LEU A 323 -8.79 49.73 32.67
N ASP A 324 -9.50 49.58 31.54
CA ASP A 324 -9.51 48.37 30.72
C ASP A 324 -8.50 48.50 29.56
N ASP A 325 -7.20 48.43 29.90
CA ASP A 325 -6.10 48.48 28.92
C ASP A 325 -6.21 47.35 27.87
N GLU A 326 -6.76 46.19 28.28
CA GLU A 326 -6.99 45.03 27.41
C GLU A 326 -8.23 45.19 26.52
N LYS A 327 -9.06 46.22 26.75
CA LYS A 327 -10.35 46.42 26.08
C LYS A 327 -11.24 45.17 26.14
N ALA A 328 -11.23 44.46 27.27
CA ALA A 328 -11.90 43.17 27.46
C ALA A 328 -13.36 43.20 27.03
N THR A 329 -14.10 44.26 27.34
CA THR A 329 -15.52 44.38 26.95
C THR A 329 -15.69 44.49 25.43
N GLN A 330 -14.82 45.26 24.75
CA GLN A 330 -14.87 45.38 23.29
C GLN A 330 -14.43 44.08 22.61
N ARG A 331 -13.42 43.39 23.15
CA ARG A 331 -12.99 42.07 22.69
C ARG A 331 -14.11 41.05 22.78
N VAL A 332 -14.83 40.98 23.91
CA VAL A 332 -15.99 40.08 24.05
C VAL A 332 -17.06 40.39 23.00
N LYS A 333 -17.37 41.67 22.73
CA LYS A 333 -18.32 42.04 21.67
C LYS A 333 -17.88 41.55 20.29
N VAL A 334 -16.60 41.74 19.94
CA VAL A 334 -16.03 41.26 18.67
C VAL A 334 -16.02 39.74 18.59
N LEU A 335 -15.75 39.02 19.69
CA LEU A 335 -15.81 37.57 19.71
C LEU A 335 -17.24 37.02 19.58
N ILE A 336 -18.25 37.69 20.15
CA ILE A 336 -19.66 37.35 19.92
C ILE A 336 -20.02 37.56 18.45
N ASP A 337 -19.56 38.66 17.85
CA ASP A 337 -19.72 38.88 16.41
C ASP A 337 -18.97 37.81 15.60
N ARG A 338 -17.77 37.38 16.00
CA ARG A 338 -17.07 36.27 15.34
C ARG A 338 -17.87 34.98 15.39
N PHE A 339 -18.44 34.63 16.55
CA PHE A 339 -19.30 33.46 16.68
C PHE A 339 -20.49 33.53 15.71
N LYS A 340 -21.12 34.71 15.61
CA LYS A 340 -22.18 34.95 14.64
C LYS A 340 -21.69 34.79 13.19
N GLN A 341 -20.56 35.39 12.84
CA GLN A 341 -19.99 35.31 11.50
C GLN A 341 -19.60 33.88 11.13
N GLN A 342 -19.06 33.09 12.07
CA GLN A 342 -18.76 31.67 11.87
C GLN A 342 -20.03 30.86 11.60
N ALA A 343 -21.09 31.08 12.40
CA ALA A 343 -22.35 30.38 12.23
C ALA A 343 -23.06 30.73 10.91
N GLN A 344 -22.96 31.98 10.45
CA GLN A 344 -23.64 32.46 9.25
C GLN A 344 -22.90 32.20 7.95
N ASN A 345 -21.57 32.19 7.97
CA ASN A 345 -20.74 32.07 6.77
C ASN A 345 -20.13 30.68 6.60
N PHE A 346 -20.56 29.68 7.37
CA PHE A 346 -20.22 28.29 7.07
C PHE A 346 -20.83 27.90 5.73
N ARG A 347 -19.98 27.50 4.78
CA ARG A 347 -20.38 27.07 3.44
C ARG A 347 -19.71 25.74 3.11
N TYR A 348 -20.50 24.76 2.73
CA TYR A 348 -20.00 23.53 2.14
C TYR A 348 -21.03 22.93 1.20
N SER A 349 -20.59 22.55 0.01
CA SER A 349 -21.32 21.68 -0.91
C SER A 349 -20.33 20.92 -1.78
N ASP A 350 -20.75 19.75 -2.30
CA ASP A 350 -19.95 19.00 -3.26
C ASP A 350 -19.60 19.84 -4.51
N SER A 351 -20.49 20.74 -4.93
CA SER A 351 -20.23 21.65 -6.06
C SER A 351 -19.16 22.69 -5.76
N PHE A 352 -19.11 23.19 -4.52
CA PHE A 352 -18.11 24.16 -4.09
C PHE A 352 -16.71 23.55 -4.00
N GLU A 353 -16.59 22.32 -3.49
CA GLU A 353 -15.31 21.60 -3.47
C GLU A 353 -14.81 21.23 -4.87
N ASN A 354 -15.69 20.89 -5.81
CA ASN A 354 -15.27 20.60 -7.19
C ASN A 354 -14.56 21.78 -7.89
N GLU A 355 -14.86 23.02 -7.48
CA GLU A 355 -14.21 24.23 -8.00
C GLU A 355 -13.00 24.66 -7.14
N ALA A 356 -12.79 24.01 -5.98
CA ALA A 356 -11.71 24.34 -5.07
C ALA A 356 -10.35 23.87 -5.61
N GLN A 357 -9.31 24.59 -5.22
CA GLN A 357 -7.92 24.23 -5.52
C GLN A 357 -7.20 23.80 -4.24
N VAL A 358 -6.28 22.85 -4.35
CA VAL A 358 -5.44 22.49 -3.21
C VAL A 358 -4.62 23.70 -2.79
N ARG A 359 -4.72 24.08 -1.51
CA ARG A 359 -3.90 25.14 -0.93
C ARG A 359 -3.32 24.73 0.42
N ILE A 360 -2.06 25.13 0.65
CA ILE A 360 -1.40 24.99 1.94
C ILE A 360 -1.24 26.37 2.58
N THR A 361 -1.87 26.58 3.73
CA THR A 361 -1.85 27.87 4.45
C THR A 361 -1.13 27.71 5.79
N PRO A 362 -0.07 28.48 6.07
CA PRO A 362 0.64 28.41 7.34
C PRO A 362 -0.24 28.94 8.47
N SER A 363 -0.32 28.18 9.56
CA SER A 363 -1.25 28.38 10.68
C SER A 363 -0.58 28.00 12.01
N GLN A 364 -1.34 28.05 13.11
CA GLN A 364 -0.82 27.84 14.47
C GLN A 364 -1.53 26.68 15.18
N LYS A 365 -0.74 25.79 15.81
CA LYS A 365 -1.28 24.63 16.55
C LYS A 365 -1.90 25.03 17.90
N LEU A 366 -1.08 25.62 18.79
CA LEU A 366 -1.40 25.90 20.20
C LEU A 366 -1.60 27.40 20.46
N ASN A 367 -2.64 28.00 19.88
CA ASN A 367 -3.00 29.39 20.10
C ASN A 367 -4.52 29.61 20.03
N PRO A 368 -5.04 30.74 20.57
CA PRO A 368 -6.42 31.15 20.37
C PRO A 368 -6.81 31.13 18.89
N LEU A 369 -8.08 30.86 18.58
CA LEU A 369 -8.56 30.76 17.21
C LEU A 369 -8.28 32.05 16.42
N SER A 370 -8.34 33.20 17.11
CA SER A 370 -7.97 34.52 16.58
C SER A 370 -6.62 34.56 15.83
N ASN A 371 -5.66 33.71 16.19
CA ASN A 371 -4.30 33.70 15.61
C ASN A 371 -4.10 32.61 14.54
N LYS A 372 -5.10 31.76 14.30
CA LYS A 372 -5.06 30.73 13.28
C LYS A 372 -5.46 31.31 11.92
N ALA A 373 -5.04 30.65 10.85
CA ALA A 373 -5.51 30.98 9.51
C ALA A 373 -7.02 30.70 9.38
N VAL A 374 -7.73 31.54 8.62
CA VAL A 374 -9.16 31.39 8.30
C VAL A 374 -9.35 30.12 7.45
N PRO A 375 -10.14 29.14 7.92
CA PRO A 375 -10.38 27.90 7.19
C PRO A 375 -11.15 28.07 5.87
N PHE A 376 -11.01 27.07 5.00
CA PHE A 376 -11.62 26.97 3.68
C PHE A 376 -13.16 27.04 3.69
N TYR A 377 -13.79 26.37 4.65
CA TYR A 377 -15.25 26.21 4.74
C TYR A 377 -15.99 27.48 5.22
N TYR A 378 -15.32 28.63 5.29
CA TYR A 378 -15.97 29.91 5.53
C TYR A 378 -16.01 30.79 4.29
N GLN A 379 -17.13 31.47 4.12
CA GLN A 379 -17.25 32.60 3.22
C GLN A 379 -16.68 33.85 3.87
N ILE A 380 -15.57 34.34 3.32
CA ILE A 380 -14.96 35.56 3.82
C ILE A 380 -15.74 36.79 3.31
N THR A 381 -15.96 37.73 4.22
CA THR A 381 -16.50 39.08 3.98
C THR A 381 -15.67 40.07 4.80
N ASP A 382 -15.79 41.37 4.51
CA ASP A 382 -15.11 42.39 5.32
C ASP A 382 -15.56 42.33 6.79
N GLU A 383 -16.84 42.05 7.05
CA GLU A 383 -17.39 41.84 8.40
C GLU A 383 -16.78 40.61 9.08
N PHE A 384 -16.69 39.49 8.36
CA PHE A 384 -16.07 38.26 8.87
C PHE A 384 -14.61 38.49 9.28
N LEU A 385 -13.82 39.12 8.41
CA LEU A 385 -12.40 39.37 8.66
C LEU A 385 -12.18 40.35 9.83
N LYS A 386 -13.05 41.36 9.98
CA LYS A 386 -13.04 42.27 11.14
C LYS A 386 -13.35 41.53 12.45
N ALA A 387 -14.17 40.48 12.40
CA ALA A 387 -14.51 39.70 13.58
C ALA A 387 -13.44 38.65 13.93
N TRP A 388 -12.67 38.15 12.96
CA TRP A 388 -11.72 37.05 13.15
C TRP A 388 -10.65 37.33 14.22
N ASN A 389 -9.98 38.49 14.13
CA ASN A 389 -8.90 38.89 15.04
C ASN A 389 -9.06 40.35 15.50
N PHE A 390 -9.35 40.54 16.80
CA PHE A 390 -9.58 41.86 17.39
C PHE A 390 -8.39 42.82 17.25
N ASP A 391 -7.15 42.34 17.42
CA ASP A 391 -5.97 43.20 17.42
C ASP A 391 -5.68 43.71 16.01
N LYS A 392 -5.82 42.86 15.00
CA LYS A 392 -5.74 43.28 13.59
C LYS A 392 -6.84 44.27 13.23
N THR A 393 -8.07 44.05 13.69
CA THR A 393 -9.16 45.00 13.47
C THR A 393 -8.91 46.34 14.13
N SER A 394 -8.45 46.33 15.39
CA SER A 394 -8.10 47.53 16.14
C SER A 394 -6.98 48.33 15.48
N ASN A 395 -6.03 47.64 14.85
CA ASN A 395 -4.92 48.22 14.10
C ASN A 395 -5.24 48.51 12.62
N ARG A 396 -6.50 48.33 12.19
CA ARG A 396 -6.96 48.51 10.80
C ARG A 396 -6.25 47.59 9.78
N SER A 397 -5.71 46.47 10.23
CA SER A 397 -5.01 45.45 9.44
C SER A 397 -5.78 44.12 9.36
N PHE A 398 -7.11 44.15 9.48
CA PHE A 398 -7.96 42.95 9.43
C PHE A 398 -7.85 42.15 8.10
N ARG A 399 -7.40 42.79 7.02
CA ARG A 399 -7.11 42.11 5.74
C ARG A 399 -5.75 41.40 5.71
N GLU A 400 -4.92 41.55 6.73
CA GLU A 400 -3.68 40.78 6.92
C GLU A 400 -3.91 39.47 7.68
N ASN A 401 -5.16 39.05 7.90
CA ASN A 401 -5.45 37.66 8.29
C ASN A 401 -4.91 36.70 7.23
N LEU A 402 -4.34 35.58 7.65
CA LEU A 402 -4.02 34.49 6.73
C LEU A 402 -5.25 33.61 6.57
N GLY A 403 -5.45 33.02 5.40
CA GLY A 403 -6.59 32.16 5.13
C GLY A 403 -6.47 31.47 3.78
N TYR A 404 -7.35 30.52 3.53
CA TYR A 404 -7.43 29.82 2.25
C TYR A 404 -7.80 30.77 1.10
N ASP A 405 -8.89 31.53 1.30
CA ASP A 405 -9.39 32.50 0.33
C ASP A 405 -8.65 33.83 0.53
N VAL A 406 -7.96 34.27 -0.52
CA VAL A 406 -7.11 35.47 -0.49
C VAL A 406 -7.73 36.67 -1.22
N GLY A 407 -8.89 36.50 -1.85
CA GLY A 407 -9.47 37.51 -2.74
C GLY A 407 -9.84 38.83 -2.02
N LEU A 408 -10.24 38.75 -0.75
CA LEU A 408 -10.53 39.92 0.09
C LEU A 408 -9.41 40.29 1.07
N LEU A 409 -8.29 39.56 1.05
CA LEU A 409 -7.13 39.83 1.89
C LEU A 409 -6.24 40.93 1.28
N SER A 410 -5.23 41.40 2.03
CA SER A 410 -4.28 42.40 1.55
C SER A 410 -3.56 41.90 0.29
N SER A 411 -3.31 42.81 -0.67
CA SER A 411 -2.52 42.50 -1.87
C SER A 411 -1.02 42.28 -1.60
N ASP A 412 -0.58 42.43 -0.34
CA ASP A 412 0.81 42.21 0.03
C ASP A 412 1.25 40.75 -0.21
N MET A 413 2.44 40.58 -0.77
CA MET A 413 2.95 39.25 -1.16
C MET A 413 3.03 38.25 0.01
N HIS A 414 3.35 38.72 1.22
CA HIS A 414 3.42 37.86 2.41
C HIS A 414 2.05 37.41 2.94
N ILE A 415 0.96 37.99 2.42
CA ILE A 415 -0.42 37.56 2.71
C ILE A 415 -0.95 36.68 1.57
N GLN A 416 -0.66 37.05 0.32
CA GLN A 416 -1.10 36.28 -0.87
C GLN A 416 -0.35 34.95 -1.02
N ASN A 417 0.96 34.95 -0.77
CA ASN A 417 1.86 33.80 -0.87
C ASN A 417 2.69 33.63 0.42
N PRO A 418 2.04 33.32 1.56
CA PRO A 418 2.70 33.36 2.87
C PRO A 418 3.80 32.29 3.05
N LEU A 419 3.81 31.24 2.22
CA LEU A 419 4.84 30.19 2.25
C LEU A 419 6.20 30.66 1.69
N ASP A 420 6.22 31.72 0.86
CA ASP A 420 7.46 32.29 0.31
C ASP A 420 8.23 33.14 1.36
N PHE A 421 7.68 33.28 2.58
CA PHE A 421 8.19 34.15 3.65
C PHE A 421 8.50 33.36 4.93
N ASN A 422 9.12 34.03 5.91
CA ASN A 422 9.42 33.41 7.21
C ASN A 422 8.12 32.98 7.91
N ILE A 423 8.02 31.68 8.17
CA ILE A 423 6.87 31.04 8.81
C ILE A 423 7.18 30.57 10.24
N ASP A 424 8.22 31.05 10.93
CA ASP A 424 8.65 30.55 12.26
C ASP A 424 7.55 30.59 13.33
N LYS A 425 6.60 31.54 13.20
CA LYS A 425 5.43 31.65 14.09
C LYS A 425 4.32 30.66 13.76
N ASN A 426 4.42 29.93 12.65
CA ASN A 426 3.40 29.03 12.11
C ASN A 426 3.86 27.57 12.20
N SER A 427 3.50 26.91 13.30
CA SER A 427 3.86 25.51 13.58
C SER A 427 2.97 24.48 12.87
N PHE A 428 1.95 24.93 12.12
CA PHE A 428 0.95 24.07 11.50
C PHE A 428 0.73 24.47 10.04
N TYR A 429 0.43 23.49 9.19
CA TYR A 429 0.06 23.68 7.79
C TYR A 429 -1.40 23.25 7.62
N ASN A 430 -2.30 24.20 7.40
CA ASN A 430 -3.64 23.84 6.93
C ASN A 430 -3.51 23.35 5.49
N ILE A 431 -4.07 22.19 5.16
CA ILE A 431 -4.08 21.60 3.81
C ILE A 431 -5.54 21.40 3.44
N GLU A 432 -6.04 22.21 2.51
CA GLU A 432 -7.48 22.39 2.28
C GLU A 432 -7.78 22.45 0.77
N GLY A 433 -9.05 22.24 0.40
CA GLY A 433 -9.50 22.19 -1.01
C GLY A 433 -9.07 20.93 -1.75
N HIS A 434 -8.97 19.81 -1.04
CA HIS A 434 -8.50 18.52 -1.58
C HIS A 434 -9.51 17.38 -1.42
N GLN A 435 -10.59 17.57 -0.64
CA GLN A 435 -11.68 16.58 -0.57
C GLN A 435 -12.45 16.59 -1.90
N ARG A 436 -13.13 15.48 -2.23
CA ARG A 436 -13.84 15.26 -3.52
C ARG A 436 -12.93 15.12 -4.76
N MET A 437 -11.69 15.62 -4.73
CA MET A 437 -10.73 15.46 -5.83
C MET A 437 -10.31 13.99 -6.01
N LEU A 438 -9.91 13.63 -7.23
CA LEU A 438 -9.23 12.36 -7.49
C LEU A 438 -7.98 12.27 -6.61
N TYR A 439 -7.84 11.17 -5.87
CA TYR A 439 -6.81 11.07 -4.85
C TYR A 439 -5.39 11.19 -5.41
N GLN A 440 -5.15 10.74 -6.65
CA GLN A 440 -3.87 10.89 -7.33
C GLN A 440 -3.54 12.36 -7.63
N GLU A 441 -4.54 13.13 -8.08
CA GLU A 441 -4.37 14.55 -8.38
C GLU A 441 -4.13 15.35 -7.12
N ALA A 442 -4.94 15.12 -6.07
CA ALA A 442 -4.73 15.75 -4.77
C ALA A 442 -3.34 15.41 -4.20
N PHE A 443 -2.91 14.14 -4.28
CA PHE A 443 -1.60 13.70 -3.82
C PHE A 443 -0.47 14.45 -4.52
N GLU A 444 -0.48 14.50 -5.85
CA GLU A 444 0.57 15.17 -6.61
C GLU A 444 0.55 16.70 -6.42
N GLN A 445 -0.63 17.35 -6.31
CA GLN A 445 -0.70 18.78 -6.03
C GLN A 445 -0.13 19.14 -4.65
N ILE A 446 -0.51 18.42 -3.58
CA ILE A 446 0.02 18.65 -2.23
C ILE A 446 1.53 18.40 -2.21
N LYS A 447 1.98 17.31 -2.84
CA LYS A 447 3.40 16.95 -2.96
C LYS A 447 4.20 18.02 -3.71
N GLN A 448 3.68 18.54 -4.82
CA GLN A 448 4.33 19.62 -5.58
C GLN A 448 4.48 20.89 -4.75
N ILE A 449 3.43 21.31 -4.02
CA ILE A 449 3.51 22.48 -3.13
C ILE A 449 4.52 22.23 -2.01
N ARG A 450 4.45 21.07 -1.34
CA ARG A 450 5.39 20.67 -0.28
C ARG A 450 6.83 20.70 -0.76
N ASP A 451 7.12 20.07 -1.89
CA ASP A 451 8.48 19.92 -2.42
C ASP A 451 9.02 21.26 -2.93
N LYS A 452 8.20 22.06 -3.62
CA LYS A 452 8.58 23.41 -4.06
C LYS A 452 8.90 24.33 -2.88
N GLN A 453 8.08 24.28 -1.82
CA GLN A 453 8.20 25.16 -0.65
C GLN A 453 9.06 24.55 0.48
N GLN A 454 9.63 23.36 0.27
CA GLN A 454 10.45 22.63 1.25
C GLN A 454 9.76 22.48 2.62
N LEU A 455 8.46 22.15 2.61
CA LEU A 455 7.67 22.03 3.84
C LEU A 455 7.98 20.70 4.54
N GLY A 456 8.36 20.78 5.81
CA GLY A 456 8.70 19.61 6.62
C GLY A 456 7.48 18.84 7.11
N PHE A 457 6.81 18.07 6.26
CA PHE A 457 5.81 17.05 6.62
C PHE A 457 5.80 15.95 5.55
N ASP A 458 5.19 14.80 5.83
CA ASP A 458 5.06 13.69 4.87
C ASP A 458 3.61 13.45 4.44
N ILE A 459 3.39 12.73 3.33
CA ILE A 459 2.06 12.50 2.73
C ILE A 459 1.85 11.01 2.49
N MET A 460 0.73 10.46 2.96
CA MET A 460 0.33 9.08 2.74
C MET A 460 -1.12 9.01 2.24
N ALA A 461 -1.40 8.18 1.25
CA ALA A 461 -2.75 7.90 0.79
C ALA A 461 -3.26 6.57 1.37
N LEU A 462 -4.40 6.59 2.03
CA LEU A 462 -5.02 5.43 2.67
C LEU A 462 -6.26 5.01 1.90
N SER A 463 -6.21 3.80 1.34
CA SER A 463 -7.33 3.20 0.63
C SER A 463 -8.30 2.59 1.63
N LEU A 464 -9.58 2.92 1.55
CA LEU A 464 -10.62 2.19 2.29
C LEU A 464 -10.84 0.78 1.74
N LYS A 465 -10.41 0.49 0.51
CA LYS A 465 -10.43 -0.86 -0.08
C LYS A 465 -9.07 -1.55 0.09
N GLU A 466 -9.07 -2.85 0.37
CA GLU A 466 -7.85 -3.66 0.45
C GLU A 466 -7.00 -3.57 -0.84
N LEU A 467 -5.67 -3.44 -0.68
CA LEU A 467 -4.74 -3.25 -1.77
C LEU A 467 -3.96 -4.53 -2.07
N VAL A 468 -4.37 -5.26 -3.12
CA VAL A 468 -3.68 -6.48 -3.57
C VAL A 468 -2.41 -6.12 -4.36
N ASN A 469 -1.26 -6.71 -4.00
CA ASN A 469 0.04 -6.50 -4.66
C ASN A 469 0.48 -5.02 -4.73
N ASN A 470 0.19 -4.23 -3.70
CA ASN A 470 0.60 -2.83 -3.66
C ASN A 470 2.13 -2.69 -3.63
N LYS A 471 2.68 -2.08 -4.68
CA LYS A 471 4.11 -1.72 -4.77
C LYS A 471 4.37 -0.24 -4.47
N ASP A 472 3.32 0.54 -4.27
CA ASP A 472 3.41 1.96 -3.98
C ASP A 472 3.52 2.20 -2.47
N LEU A 473 4.70 2.62 -2.04
CA LEU A 473 5.02 2.88 -0.63
C LEU A 473 4.36 4.14 -0.07
N SER A 474 3.80 5.00 -0.94
CA SER A 474 3.01 6.17 -0.55
C SER A 474 1.53 5.86 -0.36
N LYS A 475 1.16 4.58 -0.50
CA LYS A 475 -0.21 4.08 -0.35
C LYS A 475 -0.24 2.94 0.66
N ALA A 476 -1.29 2.90 1.47
CA ALA A 476 -1.55 1.77 2.35
C ALA A 476 -3.05 1.47 2.45
N TYR A 477 -3.36 0.24 2.87
CA TYR A 477 -4.71 -0.12 3.26
C TYR A 477 -5.05 0.54 4.60
N PHE A 478 -6.20 1.21 4.67
CA PHE A 478 -6.61 2.02 5.82
C PHE A 478 -6.60 1.23 7.14
N ASN A 479 -7.18 0.03 7.16
CA ASN A 479 -7.32 -0.76 8.38
C ASN A 479 -5.96 -1.15 8.96
N GLU A 480 -5.11 -1.76 8.14
CA GLU A 480 -3.75 -2.13 8.56
C GLU A 480 -2.93 -0.92 8.99
N TYR A 481 -3.08 0.20 8.28
CA TYR A 481 -2.36 1.41 8.62
C TYR A 481 -2.80 1.96 9.97
N LEU A 482 -4.10 2.02 10.23
CA LEU A 482 -4.68 2.49 11.48
C LEU A 482 -4.34 1.56 12.66
N GLU A 483 -4.32 0.24 12.46
CA GLU A 483 -3.87 -0.73 13.47
C GLU A 483 -2.39 -0.51 13.85
N LYS A 484 -1.52 -0.31 12.85
CA LYS A 484 -0.08 -0.10 13.06
C LYS A 484 0.27 1.31 13.56
N ASN A 485 -0.57 2.30 13.25
CA ASN A 485 -0.36 3.71 13.57
C ASN A 485 -1.59 4.29 14.26
N PRO A 486 -1.82 3.97 15.54
CA PRO A 486 -2.95 4.52 16.29
C PRO A 486 -2.85 6.04 16.44
N GLY A 487 -4.00 6.68 16.72
CA GLY A 487 -4.06 8.12 16.98
C GLY A 487 -4.25 9.02 15.77
N LEU A 488 -4.70 8.48 14.63
CA LEU A 488 -5.20 9.27 13.50
C LEU A 488 -6.23 10.30 13.98
N GLU A 489 -5.99 11.57 13.65
CA GLU A 489 -6.88 12.66 14.05
C GLU A 489 -7.05 13.67 12.93
N HIS A 490 -8.30 14.04 12.66
CA HIS A 490 -8.59 15.12 11.73
C HIS A 490 -8.20 16.46 12.34
N LYS A 491 -7.31 17.16 11.65
CA LYS A 491 -6.79 18.47 12.05
C LYS A 491 -6.74 19.46 10.90
N ARG A 492 -7.51 19.23 9.82
CA ARG A 492 -7.56 20.10 8.63
C ARG A 492 -6.17 20.42 8.05
N GLY A 493 -5.26 19.45 8.11
CA GLY A 493 -3.85 19.64 7.81
C GLY A 493 -2.91 18.91 8.76
N VAL A 494 -1.66 19.37 8.83
CA VAL A 494 -0.58 18.64 9.52
C VAL A 494 0.39 19.60 10.20
N GLU A 495 1.00 19.15 11.29
CA GLU A 495 2.09 19.88 11.94
C GLU A 495 3.45 19.63 11.28
N ARG A 496 4.40 20.53 11.54
CA ARG A 496 5.79 20.31 11.13
C ARG A 496 6.33 19.01 11.74
N GLY A 497 6.95 18.18 10.90
CA GLY A 497 7.45 16.86 11.25
C GLY A 497 6.39 15.77 11.34
N GLY A 498 5.11 16.08 11.08
CA GLY A 498 4.01 15.11 11.04
C GLY A 498 3.82 14.44 9.68
N THR A 499 2.81 13.58 9.60
CA THR A 499 2.35 12.96 8.33
C THR A 499 0.89 13.34 8.09
N PHE A 500 0.61 13.84 6.88
CA PHE A 500 -0.72 14.10 6.37
C PHE A 500 -1.25 12.86 5.67
N LEU A 501 -2.44 12.42 6.06
CA LEU A 501 -3.04 11.17 5.63
C LEU A 501 -4.31 11.50 4.85
N MET A 502 -4.34 11.18 3.56
CA MET A 502 -5.55 11.32 2.75
C MET A 502 -6.25 9.99 2.64
N VAL A 503 -7.52 9.93 3.01
CA VAL A 503 -8.33 8.72 2.89
C VAL A 503 -9.18 8.81 1.65
N TYR A 504 -9.13 7.77 0.82
CA TYR A 504 -9.86 7.74 -0.43
C TYR A 504 -10.72 6.47 -0.57
N GLU A 505 -11.82 6.62 -1.32
CA GLU A 505 -12.77 5.57 -1.65
C GLU A 505 -13.14 5.66 -3.13
N THR A 506 -13.48 4.53 -3.75
CA THR A 506 -14.01 4.53 -5.12
C THR A 506 -15.53 4.71 -5.08
N ILE A 507 -16.00 5.89 -5.47
CA ILE A 507 -17.41 6.25 -5.50
C ILE A 507 -17.78 6.56 -6.96
N GLU A 508 -18.82 5.92 -7.48
CA GLU A 508 -19.31 6.14 -8.87
C GLU A 508 -18.23 5.90 -9.96
N GLY A 509 -17.24 5.05 -9.67
CA GLY A 509 -16.14 4.71 -10.59
C GLY A 509 -14.89 5.57 -10.43
N GLU A 510 -14.92 6.59 -9.57
CA GLU A 510 -13.79 7.49 -9.32
C GLU A 510 -13.23 7.29 -7.91
N SER A 511 -11.90 7.16 -7.80
CA SER A 511 -11.22 7.09 -6.50
C SER A 511 -10.97 8.52 -5.97
N ILE A 512 -11.87 9.00 -5.13
CA ILE A 512 -11.85 10.38 -4.62
C ILE A 512 -11.44 10.44 -3.16
N VAL A 513 -10.86 11.56 -2.74
CA VAL A 513 -10.58 11.83 -1.31
C VAL A 513 -11.89 12.09 -0.57
N VAL A 514 -12.11 11.34 0.49
CA VAL A 514 -13.34 11.40 1.31
C VAL A 514 -13.11 11.95 2.72
N ALA A 515 -11.87 11.87 3.20
CA ALA A 515 -11.48 12.38 4.52
C ALA A 515 -9.97 12.61 4.59
N ASP A 516 -9.54 13.39 5.58
CA ASP A 516 -8.14 13.60 5.93
C ASP A 516 -7.87 13.42 7.43
N PHE A 517 -6.66 12.93 7.73
CA PHE A 517 -6.14 12.74 9.08
C PHE A 517 -4.68 13.19 9.16
N SER A 518 -4.20 13.28 10.40
CA SER A 518 -2.82 13.61 10.69
C SER A 518 -2.29 12.79 11.86
N ILE A 519 -0.99 12.49 11.81
CA ILE A 519 -0.23 11.93 12.92
C ILE A 519 0.98 12.84 13.24
N PRO A 520 1.38 12.95 14.52
CA PRO A 520 2.34 13.95 14.98
C PRO A 520 3.81 13.58 14.72
N TYR A 521 4.06 12.56 13.88
CA TYR A 521 5.38 12.10 13.51
C TYR A 521 5.44 11.76 12.03
N THR A 522 6.64 11.82 11.46
CA THR A 522 6.92 11.39 10.09
C THR A 522 6.89 9.87 10.06
N CYS A 523 5.96 9.28 9.33
CA CYS A 523 5.76 7.84 9.31
C CYS A 523 5.96 7.28 7.91
N CYS A 524 6.79 6.25 7.88
CA CYS A 524 6.65 5.01 7.13
C CYS A 524 6.66 5.06 5.60
N THR A 525 6.56 6.22 4.97
CA THR A 525 6.98 6.39 3.58
C THR A 525 8.51 6.28 3.61
N PRO A 526 9.11 5.17 3.13
CA PRO A 526 10.56 5.08 3.09
C PRO A 526 11.02 6.24 2.23
N LYS A 527 12.04 6.98 2.66
CA LYS A 527 12.76 7.89 1.76
C LYS A 527 13.20 7.04 0.58
N THR A 528 12.45 7.09 -0.50
CA THR A 528 12.70 6.26 -1.66
C THR A 528 13.86 6.94 -2.36
N ASP A 529 15.04 6.33 -2.22
CA ASP A 529 16.13 6.64 -3.13
C ASP A 529 15.59 6.46 -4.53
N VAL A 530 15.68 7.53 -5.31
CA VAL A 530 15.27 7.54 -6.70
C VAL A 530 16.16 6.53 -7.41
N LYS A 531 15.59 5.41 -7.84
CA LYS A 531 16.30 4.37 -8.57
C LYS A 531 15.66 4.19 -9.92
N LEU A 532 16.50 4.18 -10.93
CA LEU A 532 16.14 3.85 -12.29
C LEU A 532 17.09 2.76 -12.76
N SER A 533 16.57 1.74 -13.41
CA SER A 533 17.40 0.72 -14.05
C SER A 533 16.79 0.25 -15.36
N LEU A 534 17.68 -0.15 -16.26
CA LEU A 534 17.37 -0.80 -17.53
C LEU A 534 17.98 -2.21 -17.50
N PRO A 535 17.40 -3.18 -18.23
CA PRO A 535 17.95 -4.52 -18.34
C PRO A 535 19.38 -4.53 -18.87
N ASN A 536 19.67 -3.63 -19.82
CA ASN A 536 20.96 -3.51 -20.52
C ASN A 536 21.41 -2.05 -20.56
N THR A 537 22.74 -1.83 -20.56
CA THR A 537 23.36 -0.49 -20.72
C THR A 537 23.75 -0.17 -22.16
N VAL A 538 23.63 -1.13 -23.07
CA VAL A 538 23.88 -0.99 -24.52
C VAL A 538 22.77 -1.71 -25.29
N ILE A 539 22.24 -1.07 -26.33
CA ILE A 539 21.18 -1.63 -27.18
C ILE A 539 21.42 -1.28 -28.65
N CYS A 540 21.05 -2.19 -29.55
CA CYS A 540 21.13 -1.95 -30.99
C CYS A 540 19.98 -1.06 -31.47
N ALA A 541 20.25 -0.17 -32.42
CA ALA A 541 19.26 0.78 -32.96
C ALA A 541 17.96 0.11 -33.44
N GLU A 542 18.05 -1.10 -34.02
CA GLU A 542 16.89 -1.83 -34.53
C GLU A 542 16.21 -2.78 -33.52
N ALA A 543 16.67 -2.82 -32.27
CA ALA A 543 16.09 -3.68 -31.25
C ALA A 543 14.67 -3.24 -30.85
N GLY A 544 13.91 -4.17 -30.25
CA GLY A 544 12.61 -3.85 -29.64
C GLY A 544 12.75 -2.95 -28.41
N ARG A 545 11.67 -2.26 -28.03
CA ARG A 545 11.63 -1.44 -26.80
C ARG A 545 11.86 -2.27 -25.54
N ILE A 546 12.54 -1.72 -24.55
CA ILE A 546 12.83 -2.36 -23.26
C ILE A 546 12.20 -1.59 -22.10
N PRO A 547 11.69 -2.25 -21.05
CA PRO A 547 11.03 -1.56 -19.95
C PRO A 547 12.03 -0.90 -18.99
N PHE A 548 11.68 0.26 -18.46
CA PHE A 548 12.34 0.81 -17.28
C PHE A 548 11.82 0.14 -16.00
N THR A 549 12.69 0.00 -15.02
CA THR A 549 12.29 -0.21 -13.62
C THR A 549 12.50 1.10 -12.86
N VAL A 550 11.41 1.73 -12.42
CA VAL A 550 11.39 3.06 -11.78
C VAL A 550 11.00 2.92 -10.32
N ILE A 551 11.75 3.56 -9.42
CA ILE A 551 11.42 3.71 -8.01
C ILE A 551 11.55 5.20 -7.65
N PRO A 552 10.49 5.84 -7.13
CA PRO A 552 9.14 5.30 -6.96
C PRO A 552 8.43 5.06 -8.31
N VAL A 553 7.41 4.19 -8.33
CA VAL A 553 6.74 3.72 -9.57
C VAL A 553 6.06 4.85 -10.35
N ASN A 554 5.67 5.94 -9.68
CA ASN A 554 5.11 7.16 -10.28
C ASN A 554 6.16 8.20 -10.67
N GLY A 555 7.45 7.85 -10.64
CA GLY A 555 8.52 8.77 -11.04
C GLY A 555 8.46 9.09 -12.55
N GLU A 556 8.43 10.37 -12.90
CA GLU A 556 8.50 10.83 -14.29
C GLU A 556 9.92 10.63 -14.83
N VAL A 557 10.07 9.82 -15.88
CA VAL A 557 11.37 9.53 -16.49
C VAL A 557 11.58 10.44 -17.69
N ILE A 558 12.66 11.23 -17.66
CA ILE A 558 13.03 12.14 -18.75
C ILE A 558 14.46 11.84 -19.19
N ALA A 559 14.68 11.69 -20.49
CA ALA A 559 16.01 11.59 -21.09
C ALA A 559 16.63 12.99 -21.25
N ASN A 560 17.94 13.12 -21.00
CA ASN A 560 18.67 14.39 -21.11
C ASN A 560 18.63 15.02 -22.51
N VAL A 561 18.47 14.20 -23.56
CA VAL A 561 18.42 14.61 -24.97
C VAL A 561 17.02 14.53 -25.58
N GLY A 562 15.98 14.30 -24.76
CA GLY A 562 14.57 14.33 -25.20
C GLY A 562 14.15 13.22 -26.18
N ALA A 563 14.95 12.16 -26.32
CA ALA A 563 14.71 11.08 -27.28
C ALA A 563 14.70 9.69 -26.61
N GLY A 564 13.91 8.77 -27.15
CA GLY A 564 13.94 7.35 -26.80
C GLY A 564 13.07 6.91 -25.61
N VAL A 565 12.39 7.79 -24.87
CA VAL A 565 11.50 7.41 -23.75
C VAL A 565 10.04 7.48 -24.17
N GLU A 566 9.29 6.39 -23.96
CA GLU A 566 7.86 6.30 -24.22
C GLU A 566 7.10 5.88 -22.95
N LEU A 567 5.87 6.36 -22.78
CA LEU A 567 4.95 5.92 -21.73
C LEU A 567 3.80 5.14 -22.38
N ASP A 568 3.65 3.87 -22.03
CA ASP A 568 2.59 3.00 -22.55
C ASP A 568 1.95 2.22 -21.38
N GLY A 569 0.63 2.32 -21.24
CA GLY A 569 -0.10 1.66 -20.15
C GLY A 569 0.34 2.03 -18.72
N GLY A 570 0.95 3.20 -18.51
CA GLY A 570 1.47 3.64 -17.20
C GLY A 570 2.87 3.10 -16.85
N GLN A 571 3.55 2.42 -17.78
CA GLN A 571 4.94 1.99 -17.63
C GLN A 571 5.84 2.70 -18.65
N TYR A 572 7.01 3.16 -18.20
CA TYR A 572 8.01 3.75 -19.07
C TYR A 572 8.82 2.69 -19.82
N PHE A 573 9.07 2.91 -21.11
CA PHE A 573 9.91 2.10 -21.98
C PHE A 573 11.00 2.95 -22.63
N PHE A 574 12.16 2.33 -22.88
CA PHE A 574 13.16 2.88 -23.78
C PHE A 574 13.02 2.25 -25.17
N ASN A 575 12.76 3.06 -26.19
CA ASN A 575 12.65 2.66 -27.58
C ASN A 575 13.86 3.19 -28.38
N PRO A 576 14.82 2.33 -28.77
CA PRO A 576 16.02 2.76 -29.49
C PRO A 576 15.71 3.33 -30.89
N LYS A 577 14.56 2.99 -31.49
CA LYS A 577 14.15 3.49 -32.81
C LYS A 577 13.70 4.95 -32.82
N LEU A 578 13.39 5.50 -31.64
CA LEU A 578 13.09 6.93 -31.48
C LEU A 578 14.33 7.78 -31.18
N VAL A 579 15.51 7.17 -31.11
CA VAL A 579 16.76 7.90 -30.91
C VAL A 579 17.29 8.36 -32.25
N ASP A 580 17.57 9.66 -32.37
CA ASP A 580 18.12 10.23 -33.58
C ASP A 580 19.49 9.58 -33.93
N PRO A 581 19.75 9.21 -35.21
CA PRO A 581 21.00 8.59 -35.61
C PRO A 581 22.27 9.38 -35.24
N SER A 582 22.19 10.71 -35.11
CA SER A 582 23.31 11.56 -34.67
C SER A 582 23.72 11.34 -33.20
N LEU A 583 22.81 10.76 -32.39
CA LEU A 583 23.03 10.41 -30.99
C LEU A 583 23.54 8.97 -30.83
N HIS A 584 23.59 8.16 -31.89
CA HIS A 584 24.18 6.82 -31.84
C HIS A 584 25.65 6.90 -31.40
N GLY A 585 26.05 5.99 -30.51
CA GLY A 585 27.38 5.97 -29.94
C GLY A 585 27.56 6.87 -28.71
N GLN A 586 26.62 7.79 -28.43
CA GLN A 586 26.65 8.68 -27.26
C GLN A 586 25.92 8.05 -26.06
N GLU A 587 26.28 8.49 -24.86
CA GLU A 587 25.63 8.05 -23.62
C GLU A 587 24.39 8.92 -23.35
N ILE A 588 23.22 8.26 -23.26
CA ILE A 588 21.94 8.89 -22.91
C ILE A 588 21.72 8.65 -21.43
N THR A 589 21.53 9.73 -20.68
CA THR A 589 21.31 9.70 -19.22
C THR A 589 19.89 10.14 -18.88
N PHE A 590 19.38 9.66 -17.75
CA PHE A 590 17.99 9.88 -17.37
C PHE A 590 17.87 10.59 -16.02
N THR A 591 16.83 11.43 -15.91
CA THR A 591 16.36 11.96 -14.64
C THR A 591 15.03 11.32 -14.26
N VAL A 592 14.78 11.18 -12.96
CA VAL A 592 13.47 10.82 -12.43
C VAL A 592 12.98 11.94 -11.52
N ASN A 593 11.81 12.52 -11.82
CA ASN A 593 11.28 13.71 -11.14
C ASN A 593 12.31 14.87 -11.07
N GLY A 594 13.05 15.10 -12.16
CA GLY A 594 14.08 16.15 -12.24
C GLY A 594 15.39 15.87 -11.49
N LYS A 595 15.52 14.74 -10.78
CA LYS A 595 16.79 14.32 -10.15
C LYS A 595 17.59 13.43 -11.08
N PRO A 596 18.91 13.67 -11.24
CA PRO A 596 19.77 12.81 -12.04
C PRO A 596 19.88 11.41 -11.44
N THR A 597 19.90 10.39 -12.31
CA THR A 597 20.11 9.00 -11.93
C THR A 597 21.48 8.51 -12.43
N ASN A 598 21.96 7.40 -11.90
CA ASN A 598 23.14 6.70 -12.43
C ASN A 598 22.80 5.75 -13.60
N CYS A 599 21.56 5.76 -14.07
CA CYS A 599 21.11 4.94 -15.19
C CYS A 599 21.47 5.65 -16.49
N SER A 600 22.16 4.94 -17.37
CA SER A 600 22.48 5.40 -18.72
C SER A 600 22.35 4.26 -19.72
N ILE A 601 22.15 4.62 -20.98
CA ILE A 601 22.14 3.67 -22.09
C ILE A 601 22.84 4.25 -23.31
N LYS A 602 23.48 3.38 -24.09
CA LYS A 602 24.11 3.73 -25.36
C LYS A 602 23.44 2.97 -26.50
N VAL A 603 22.91 3.70 -27.48
CA VAL A 603 22.36 3.12 -28.71
C VAL A 603 23.47 2.96 -29.74
N ILE A 604 23.60 1.77 -30.33
CA ILE A 604 24.66 1.45 -31.29
C ILE A 604 24.04 1.05 -32.64
N ALA A 605 24.57 1.62 -33.72
CA ALA A 605 24.19 1.25 -35.08
C ALA A 605 24.60 -0.21 -35.38
N GLN A 606 23.72 -0.97 -36.02
CA GLN A 606 24.04 -2.33 -36.46
C GLN A 606 24.97 -2.29 -37.68
N PRO A 607 25.85 -3.30 -37.87
CA PRO A 607 26.59 -3.46 -39.12
C PRO A 607 25.65 -3.63 -40.33
N GLU A 608 25.96 -3.00 -41.46
CA GLU A 608 25.24 -3.16 -42.74
C GLU A 608 26.18 -3.74 -43.81
N ILE A 609 26.45 -5.05 -43.70
CA ILE A 609 27.41 -5.78 -44.53
C ILE A 609 26.70 -6.74 -45.49
N LYS A 610 27.26 -6.89 -46.69
CA LYS A 610 26.81 -7.82 -47.73
C LYS A 610 27.92 -8.82 -48.10
N VAL A 611 27.56 -10.09 -48.30
CA VAL A 611 28.47 -11.17 -48.69
C VAL A 611 27.91 -11.92 -49.90
N VAL A 612 28.75 -12.18 -50.90
CA VAL A 612 28.39 -12.94 -52.12
C VAL A 612 29.48 -13.96 -52.49
N VAL A 613 29.11 -15.08 -53.13
CA VAL A 613 30.07 -16.05 -53.70
C VAL A 613 30.50 -15.56 -55.08
N ASP A 614 31.81 -15.43 -55.31
CA ASP A 614 32.34 -14.98 -56.61
C ASP A 614 32.67 -16.18 -57.51
N HIS A 615 33.37 -17.19 -56.98
CA HIS A 615 33.99 -18.25 -57.78
C HIS A 615 34.27 -19.55 -56.98
N ILE A 616 34.08 -20.71 -57.63
CA ILE A 616 34.45 -22.05 -57.12
C ILE A 616 35.60 -22.66 -57.95
N PHE A 617 36.65 -23.16 -57.29
CA PHE A 617 37.78 -23.87 -57.90
C PHE A 617 37.69 -25.38 -57.63
N TYR A 618 37.67 -26.18 -58.70
CA TYR A 618 37.74 -27.65 -58.65
C TYR A 618 39.16 -28.11 -59.01
N PRO A 619 39.80 -28.97 -58.21
CA PRO A 619 41.16 -29.41 -58.49
C PRO A 619 41.18 -30.54 -59.53
N GLU A 620 42.14 -30.49 -60.46
CA GLU A 620 42.41 -31.59 -61.39
C GLU A 620 43.31 -32.66 -60.73
N GLY A 621 43.19 -33.92 -61.15
CA GLY A 621 44.19 -34.96 -60.86
C GLY A 621 44.09 -35.67 -59.49
N GLY A 622 42.89 -35.84 -58.93
CA GLY A 622 42.67 -36.69 -57.74
C GLY A 622 42.89 -36.00 -56.38
N ALA A 623 43.06 -34.68 -56.35
CA ALA A 623 42.99 -33.91 -55.12
C ALA A 623 41.51 -33.71 -54.67
N ILE A 624 41.26 -33.81 -53.36
CA ILE A 624 39.91 -33.83 -52.75
C ILE A 624 39.43 -32.46 -52.22
N GLY A 625 40.09 -31.36 -52.60
CA GLY A 625 39.87 -30.02 -52.04
C GLY A 625 39.15 -29.06 -52.99
N THR A 626 37.89 -28.68 -52.72
CA THR A 626 37.17 -27.62 -53.46
C THR A 626 37.37 -26.28 -52.75
N THR A 627 37.90 -25.26 -53.43
CA THR A 627 38.07 -23.92 -52.83
C THR A 627 37.00 -22.96 -53.32
N ILE A 628 36.34 -22.26 -52.40
CA ILE A 628 35.39 -21.19 -52.70
C ILE A 628 36.00 -19.83 -52.37
N ASN A 629 35.72 -18.84 -53.22
CA ASN A 629 36.01 -17.43 -52.97
C ASN A 629 34.71 -16.66 -52.75
N MET A 630 34.65 -15.88 -51.67
CA MET A 630 33.54 -14.99 -51.32
C MET A 630 34.02 -13.55 -51.18
N VAL A 631 33.17 -12.58 -51.54
CA VAL A 631 33.46 -11.15 -51.45
C VAL A 631 32.52 -10.47 -50.46
N VAL A 632 33.12 -9.79 -49.48
CA VAL A 632 32.47 -8.98 -48.44
C VAL A 632 32.50 -7.51 -48.83
N SER A 633 31.37 -6.81 -48.71
CA SER A 633 31.22 -5.38 -49.03
C SER A 633 30.31 -4.66 -48.03
N GLY A 634 30.52 -3.36 -47.83
CA GLY A 634 29.78 -2.51 -46.88
C GLY A 634 30.66 -1.41 -46.29
N GLU A 635 30.07 -0.42 -45.61
CA GLU A 635 30.84 0.64 -44.96
C GLU A 635 31.61 0.08 -43.75
N ASN A 636 32.88 0.48 -43.59
CA ASN A 636 33.76 0.03 -42.49
C ASN A 636 33.85 -1.51 -42.32
N PHE A 637 33.61 -2.28 -43.38
CA PHE A 637 33.59 -3.76 -43.32
C PHE A 637 34.90 -4.37 -42.76
N LYS A 638 36.01 -3.63 -42.82
CA LYS A 638 37.31 -4.07 -42.31
C LYS A 638 37.38 -4.08 -40.78
N ASP A 639 36.53 -3.31 -40.12
CA ASP A 639 36.57 -3.08 -38.67
C ASP A 639 35.72 -4.09 -37.90
N TYR A 640 34.91 -4.88 -38.60
CA TYR A 640 34.05 -5.90 -38.00
C TYR A 640 34.74 -7.25 -37.83
N THR A 641 34.18 -8.06 -36.92
CA THR A 641 34.60 -9.45 -36.70
C THR A 641 33.63 -10.37 -37.41
N TYR A 642 34.15 -11.31 -38.20
CA TYR A 642 33.36 -12.23 -39.00
C TYR A 642 33.56 -13.65 -38.50
N SER A 643 32.45 -14.27 -38.08
CA SER A 643 32.42 -15.62 -37.54
C SER A 643 31.60 -16.50 -38.47
N TRP A 644 32.24 -17.43 -39.16
CA TRP A 644 31.69 -18.23 -40.25
C TRP A 644 31.46 -19.67 -39.83
N ASP A 645 30.29 -20.21 -40.11
CA ASP A 645 30.01 -21.64 -40.09
C ASP A 645 29.91 -22.13 -41.53
N PHE A 646 30.98 -22.76 -42.00
CA PHE A 646 31.09 -23.29 -43.36
C PHE A 646 30.45 -24.66 -43.53
N TRP A 647 30.21 -25.39 -42.43
CA TRP A 647 29.73 -26.78 -42.46
C TRP A 647 28.28 -26.93 -42.01
N ASP A 648 27.60 -25.82 -41.70
CA ASP A 648 26.24 -25.76 -41.19
C ASP A 648 26.01 -26.66 -39.96
N ASN A 649 27.05 -26.79 -39.13
CA ASN A 649 27.06 -27.67 -37.96
C ASN A 649 27.15 -26.89 -36.64
N GLY A 650 27.07 -25.56 -36.69
CA GLY A 650 27.20 -24.66 -35.55
C GLY A 650 28.64 -24.40 -35.12
N SER A 651 29.65 -24.94 -35.83
CA SER A 651 31.06 -24.69 -35.54
C SER A 651 31.54 -23.45 -36.28
N PHE A 652 31.63 -22.34 -35.57
CA PHE A 652 32.04 -21.07 -36.15
C PHE A 652 33.56 -20.86 -36.07
N ILE A 653 34.17 -20.42 -37.17
CA ILE A 653 35.56 -19.98 -37.26
C ILE A 653 35.65 -18.50 -37.62
N THR A 654 36.62 -17.79 -37.05
CA THR A 654 36.83 -16.37 -37.36
C THR A 654 37.75 -16.21 -38.56
N LEU A 655 37.25 -15.64 -39.65
CA LEU A 655 38.03 -15.33 -40.86
C LEU A 655 37.71 -13.91 -41.31
N LYS A 656 38.73 -13.04 -41.33
CA LYS A 656 38.58 -11.65 -41.77
C LYS A 656 38.77 -11.54 -43.29
N PRO A 657 37.98 -10.71 -43.98
CA PRO A 657 38.20 -10.41 -45.38
C PRO A 657 39.51 -9.66 -45.61
N ASP A 658 40.13 -9.87 -46.77
CA ASP A 658 41.34 -9.14 -47.17
C ASP A 658 41.06 -7.66 -47.50
N ALA A 659 42.09 -6.92 -47.92
CA ALA A 659 41.97 -5.49 -48.23
C ALA A 659 40.96 -5.16 -49.36
N LYS A 660 40.63 -6.15 -50.21
CA LYS A 660 39.68 -6.09 -51.32
C LYS A 660 38.31 -6.71 -50.99
N GLY A 661 38.15 -7.30 -49.79
CA GLY A 661 36.91 -7.94 -49.37
C GLY A 661 36.89 -9.47 -49.50
N ASN A 662 37.96 -10.11 -49.98
CA ASN A 662 37.93 -11.53 -50.30
C ASN A 662 38.11 -12.43 -49.07
N VAL A 663 37.38 -13.54 -49.07
CA VAL A 663 37.50 -14.65 -48.11
C VAL A 663 37.54 -15.96 -48.88
N ASP A 664 38.62 -16.71 -48.71
CA ASP A 664 38.77 -18.04 -49.32
C ASP A 664 38.56 -19.14 -48.28
N TYR A 665 37.88 -20.21 -48.67
CA TYR A 665 37.73 -21.40 -47.83
C TYR A 665 37.79 -22.68 -48.67
N THR A 666 38.62 -23.64 -48.24
CA THR A 666 38.80 -24.92 -48.93
C THR A 666 38.06 -26.03 -48.19
N TYR A 667 37.08 -26.66 -48.85
CA TYR A 667 36.41 -27.87 -48.41
C TYR A 667 37.19 -29.10 -48.82
N TYR A 668 37.54 -29.95 -47.86
CA TYR A 668 38.07 -31.29 -48.10
C TYR A 668 36.98 -32.32 -47.89
N ASN A 669 36.84 -33.28 -48.81
CA ASN A 669 35.81 -34.35 -48.76
C ASN A 669 34.36 -33.83 -48.83
N LEU A 670 34.11 -32.77 -49.62
CA LEU A 670 32.75 -32.27 -49.83
C LEU A 670 31.88 -33.34 -50.51
N VAL A 671 30.76 -33.70 -49.90
CA VAL A 671 29.84 -34.69 -50.45
C VAL A 671 28.79 -33.95 -51.30
N PRO A 672 28.69 -34.22 -52.62
CA PRO A 672 27.80 -33.48 -53.53
C PRO A 672 26.32 -33.47 -53.15
N THR A 673 25.90 -34.36 -52.24
CA THR A 673 24.49 -34.53 -51.84
C THR A 673 24.16 -33.88 -50.51
N ARG A 674 25.14 -33.23 -49.87
CA ARG A 674 25.01 -32.47 -48.63
C ARG A 674 25.88 -31.23 -48.72
N ILE A 675 25.43 -30.26 -49.51
CA ILE A 675 26.09 -28.95 -49.61
C ILE A 675 25.65 -28.11 -48.40
N PRO A 676 26.59 -27.70 -47.51
CA PRO A 676 26.24 -26.97 -46.31
C PRO A 676 25.77 -25.53 -46.63
N THR A 677 24.84 -25.00 -45.83
CA THR A 677 24.54 -23.57 -45.84
C THR A 677 25.67 -22.84 -45.14
N ILE A 678 26.33 -21.91 -45.83
CA ILE A 678 27.36 -21.09 -45.18
C ILE A 678 26.64 -20.00 -44.39
N LYS A 679 26.90 -19.93 -43.09
CA LYS A 679 26.36 -18.87 -42.20
C LYS A 679 27.49 -17.97 -41.74
N VAL A 680 27.26 -16.66 -41.71
CA VAL A 680 28.23 -15.70 -41.14
C VAL A 680 27.54 -14.77 -40.17
N LYS A 681 28.16 -14.63 -38.99
CA LYS A 681 27.82 -13.63 -37.97
C LYS A 681 28.84 -12.52 -38.02
N ILE A 682 28.41 -11.31 -38.34
CA ILE A 682 29.22 -10.09 -38.34
C ILE A 682 28.98 -9.38 -37.02
N SER A 683 30.03 -9.19 -36.23
CA SER A 683 29.98 -8.51 -34.93
C SER A 683 30.75 -7.19 -35.00
N GLY A 684 30.08 -6.09 -34.66
CA GLY A 684 30.64 -4.75 -34.65
C GLY A 684 30.12 -3.93 -33.48
N SER A 685 31.02 -3.41 -32.64
CA SER A 685 30.69 -2.52 -31.53
C SER A 685 29.58 -3.01 -30.59
N GLY A 686 29.37 -4.33 -30.46
CA GLY A 686 28.36 -4.94 -29.57
C GLY A 686 27.04 -5.33 -30.25
N CYS A 687 26.87 -5.06 -31.55
CA CYS A 687 25.72 -5.50 -32.34
C CYS A 687 26.13 -6.56 -33.38
N THR A 688 25.20 -7.44 -33.72
CA THR A 688 25.42 -8.55 -34.67
C THR A 688 24.48 -8.49 -35.86
N GLN A 689 24.98 -8.84 -37.04
CA GLN A 689 24.22 -9.10 -38.25
C GLN A 689 24.50 -10.53 -38.72
N ASP A 690 23.47 -11.29 -39.08
CA ASP A 690 23.59 -12.68 -39.55
C ASP A 690 23.23 -12.79 -41.04
N ILE A 691 24.02 -13.53 -41.82
CA ILE A 691 23.80 -13.77 -43.25
C ILE A 691 23.93 -15.28 -43.56
N ALA A 692 23.08 -15.81 -44.44
CA ALA A 692 23.11 -17.21 -44.89
C ALA A 692 23.22 -17.31 -46.42
N ILE A 693 24.11 -18.19 -46.91
CA ILE A 693 24.43 -18.40 -48.33
C ILE A 693 24.14 -19.87 -48.71
N ARG A 694 23.36 -20.08 -49.77
CA ARG A 694 22.89 -21.41 -50.25
C ARG A 694 23.26 -21.65 -51.72
N ASP A 695 23.09 -22.90 -52.17
CA ASP A 695 23.14 -23.34 -53.57
C ASP A 695 24.45 -23.00 -54.33
N TRP A 696 25.60 -23.28 -53.69
CA TRP A 696 26.92 -22.84 -54.18
C TRP A 696 27.79 -23.94 -54.87
N PHE A 697 27.31 -25.13 -55.30
CA PHE A 697 28.18 -26.25 -55.81
C PHE A 697 27.54 -27.26 -56.83
N ASP A 698 28.30 -27.78 -57.85
CA ASP A 698 27.94 -28.81 -58.91
C ASP A 698 29.04 -29.95 -59.17
N ALA A 699 28.74 -31.25 -59.55
CA ALA A 699 29.71 -32.45 -59.57
C ALA A 699 29.63 -33.59 -60.71
N PRO A 700 30.69 -34.45 -60.96
CA PRO A 700 30.80 -35.56 -62.00
C PRO A 700 30.45 -37.07 -61.63
N VAL A 701 30.38 -38.04 -62.59
CA VAL A 701 29.80 -39.44 -62.49
C VAL A 701 30.71 -40.64 -62.04
N GLN A 702 30.23 -41.55 -61.15
CA GLN A 702 30.89 -42.80 -60.64
C GLN A 702 29.89 -43.93 -60.23
N LEU A 703 30.31 -45.22 -60.21
CA LEU A 703 29.51 -46.39 -59.75
C LEU A 703 30.35 -47.47 -59.04
N SER A 704 29.87 -48.03 -57.92
CA SER A 704 30.52 -49.16 -57.21
C SER A 704 29.54 -50.15 -56.53
N LEU A 705 29.98 -51.40 -56.35
CA LEU A 705 29.30 -52.46 -55.58
C LEU A 705 30.16 -52.93 -54.38
N PRO A 706 29.54 -53.46 -53.30
CA PRO A 706 30.26 -53.96 -52.12
C PRO A 706 31.13 -55.20 -52.34
N THR A 707 30.82 -56.01 -53.37
CA THR A 707 31.51 -57.26 -53.71
C THR A 707 31.46 -57.50 -55.21
N ASP A 708 32.41 -58.27 -55.74
CA ASP A 708 32.53 -58.69 -57.13
C ASP A 708 32.11 -60.15 -57.37
N VAL A 709 31.84 -60.91 -56.32
CA VAL A 709 31.26 -62.28 -56.37
C VAL A 709 30.14 -62.42 -55.33
N ILE A 710 29.02 -63.06 -55.70
CA ILE A 710 27.84 -63.25 -54.82
C ILE A 710 27.09 -64.57 -55.08
N CYS A 711 26.44 -65.13 -54.07
CA CYS A 711 25.65 -66.37 -54.21
C CYS A 711 24.26 -66.11 -54.80
N SER A 712 23.73 -67.06 -55.56
CA SER A 712 22.47 -66.96 -56.32
C SER A 712 21.22 -66.80 -55.46
N LYS A 713 21.30 -67.02 -54.15
CA LYS A 713 20.21 -66.77 -53.19
C LYS A 713 20.56 -65.74 -52.12
N SER A 714 21.66 -65.00 -52.28
CA SER A 714 21.98 -63.89 -51.39
C SER A 714 20.92 -62.78 -51.49
N PRO A 715 20.77 -61.94 -50.46
CA PRO A 715 19.93 -60.75 -50.53
C PRO A 715 20.51 -59.72 -51.53
N SER A 716 19.65 -58.83 -52.03
CA SER A 716 20.07 -57.75 -52.94
C SER A 716 21.10 -56.82 -52.26
N ILE A 717 22.12 -56.41 -53.01
CA ILE A 717 23.18 -55.50 -52.54
C ILE A 717 23.07 -54.13 -53.23
N PRO A 718 23.24 -53.00 -52.53
CA PRO A 718 23.02 -51.69 -53.14
C PRO A 718 24.18 -51.25 -54.03
N PHE A 719 23.85 -50.54 -55.12
CA PHE A 719 24.84 -49.75 -55.86
C PHE A 719 25.12 -48.44 -55.11
N THR A 720 26.36 -47.97 -55.17
CA THR A 720 26.70 -46.58 -54.86
C THR A 720 26.89 -45.82 -56.16
N VAL A 721 26.01 -44.86 -56.45
CA VAL A 721 25.96 -44.08 -57.70
C VAL A 721 26.30 -42.61 -57.40
N SER A 722 27.19 -42.00 -58.18
CA SER A 722 27.45 -40.56 -58.20
C SER A 722 27.28 -40.01 -59.63
N PRO A 723 26.70 -38.81 -59.83
CA PRO A 723 25.89 -38.10 -58.84
C PRO A 723 24.62 -38.91 -58.54
N ILE A 724 24.04 -38.64 -57.36
CA ILE A 724 22.84 -39.35 -56.91
C ILE A 724 21.68 -39.08 -57.88
N GLY A 725 21.03 -40.15 -58.35
CA GLY A 725 19.94 -40.10 -59.34
C GLY A 725 20.32 -40.59 -60.75
N GLY A 726 21.57 -40.96 -61.00
CA GLY A 726 21.97 -41.59 -62.27
C GLY A 726 21.33 -42.97 -62.48
N VAL A 727 20.88 -43.26 -63.71
CA VAL A 727 20.22 -44.50 -64.14
C VAL A 727 21.26 -45.62 -64.30
N VAL A 728 21.12 -46.72 -63.55
CA VAL A 728 22.03 -47.88 -63.60
C VAL A 728 21.45 -49.00 -64.47
N GLU A 729 22.25 -49.52 -65.41
CA GLU A 729 21.87 -50.65 -66.28
C GLU A 729 22.97 -51.72 -66.33
N ALA A 730 22.59 -53.00 -66.38
CA ALA A 730 23.50 -54.15 -66.54
C ALA A 730 23.80 -54.46 -68.01
N SER A 731 25.02 -54.92 -68.29
CA SER A 731 25.49 -55.19 -69.65
C SER A 731 24.91 -56.45 -70.29
N ILE A 732 24.66 -57.49 -69.48
CA ILE A 732 24.09 -58.78 -69.89
C ILE A 732 23.35 -59.41 -68.69
N GLY A 733 22.14 -59.93 -68.93
CA GLY A 733 21.34 -60.57 -67.87
C GLY A 733 20.71 -59.59 -66.87
N GLY A 734 19.54 -59.95 -66.35
CA GLY A 734 18.86 -59.18 -65.30
C GLY A 734 19.63 -59.18 -63.98
N GLY A 735 19.12 -58.47 -62.98
CA GLY A 735 19.75 -58.38 -61.65
C GLY A 735 19.76 -56.97 -61.10
N VAL A 736 19.61 -55.93 -61.92
CA VAL A 736 19.46 -54.55 -61.42
C VAL A 736 17.98 -54.26 -61.19
N GLU A 737 17.63 -53.88 -59.96
CA GLU A 737 16.29 -53.47 -59.57
C GLU A 737 16.34 -52.18 -58.74
N ILE A 738 15.21 -51.52 -58.52
CA ILE A 738 15.11 -50.33 -57.66
C ILE A 738 14.30 -50.71 -56.43
N ASN A 739 14.93 -50.68 -55.26
CA ASN A 739 14.28 -50.84 -53.96
C ASN A 739 14.45 -49.54 -53.16
N ASP A 740 13.37 -49.01 -52.60
CA ASP A 740 13.35 -47.76 -51.81
C ASP A 740 14.08 -46.58 -52.49
N GLY A 741 13.90 -46.44 -53.81
CA GLY A 741 14.47 -45.34 -54.59
C GLY A 741 15.99 -45.43 -54.85
N ARG A 742 16.63 -46.59 -54.57
CA ARG A 742 18.04 -46.85 -54.89
C ARG A 742 18.17 -48.07 -55.79
N TYR A 743 19.13 -48.00 -56.73
CA TYR A 743 19.51 -49.16 -57.52
C TYR A 743 20.19 -50.20 -56.63
N VAL A 744 19.76 -51.45 -56.74
CA VAL A 744 20.36 -52.60 -56.07
C VAL A 744 20.60 -53.72 -57.08
N PHE A 745 21.58 -54.58 -56.81
CA PHE A 745 21.83 -55.82 -57.54
C PHE A 745 21.23 -57.01 -56.78
N ASN A 746 20.21 -57.63 -57.34
CA ASN A 746 19.53 -58.82 -56.86
C ASN A 746 20.02 -60.08 -57.60
N PRO A 747 20.84 -60.92 -56.96
CA PRO A 747 21.39 -62.11 -57.62
C PRO A 747 20.33 -63.18 -57.93
N GLN A 748 19.14 -63.11 -57.31
CA GLN A 748 18.05 -64.08 -57.55
C GLN A 748 17.31 -63.84 -58.86
N LEU A 749 17.47 -62.65 -59.46
CA LEU A 749 16.92 -62.31 -60.78
C LEU A 749 17.88 -62.64 -61.92
N VAL A 750 19.08 -63.11 -61.60
CA VAL A 750 20.06 -63.57 -62.60
C VAL A 750 19.68 -64.99 -63.03
N ASP A 751 19.54 -65.21 -64.33
CA ASP A 751 19.22 -66.52 -64.88
C ASP A 751 20.32 -67.55 -64.52
N ALA A 752 19.91 -68.77 -64.15
CA ALA A 752 20.85 -69.82 -63.72
C ALA A 752 21.89 -70.20 -64.79
N SER A 753 21.59 -70.00 -66.08
CA SER A 753 22.55 -70.19 -67.18
C SER A 753 23.72 -69.19 -67.18
N LEU A 754 23.56 -68.07 -66.47
CA LEU A 754 24.58 -67.02 -66.34
C LEU A 754 25.41 -67.16 -65.06
N HIS A 755 25.10 -68.13 -64.18
CA HIS A 755 25.91 -68.37 -63.00
C HIS A 755 27.34 -68.77 -63.39
N GLY A 756 28.34 -68.10 -62.81
CA GLY A 756 29.76 -68.22 -63.15
C GLY A 756 30.27 -67.25 -64.21
N GLN A 757 29.42 -66.40 -64.82
CA GLN A 757 29.81 -65.37 -65.79
C GLN A 757 29.91 -63.96 -65.16
N VAL A 758 30.75 -63.09 -65.74
CA VAL A 758 30.96 -61.69 -65.27
C VAL A 758 29.95 -60.73 -65.90
N ILE A 759 29.22 -59.99 -65.08
CA ILE A 759 28.23 -58.95 -65.46
C ILE A 759 28.85 -57.55 -65.21
N LYS A 760 28.70 -56.58 -66.14
CA LYS A 760 29.21 -55.19 -66.02
C LYS A 760 28.08 -54.16 -65.99
N PHE A 761 28.34 -52.89 -65.61
CA PHE A 761 27.29 -51.86 -65.43
C PHE A 761 27.61 -50.48 -66.04
N THR A 762 26.56 -49.71 -66.36
CA THR A 762 26.63 -48.31 -66.84
C THR A 762 25.82 -47.34 -65.95
N VAL A 763 26.16 -46.04 -65.95
CA VAL A 763 25.37 -44.95 -65.31
C VAL A 763 25.04 -43.87 -66.34
N ASN A 764 23.76 -43.54 -66.53
CA ASN A 764 23.29 -42.58 -67.55
C ASN A 764 23.89 -42.84 -68.95
N GLY A 765 24.06 -44.10 -69.32
CA GLY A 765 24.65 -44.53 -70.59
C GLY A 765 26.19 -44.47 -70.65
N GLN A 766 26.88 -43.98 -69.62
CA GLN A 766 28.35 -43.99 -69.54
C GLN A 766 28.87 -45.28 -68.89
N SER A 767 29.88 -45.91 -69.49
CA SER A 767 30.49 -47.14 -68.99
C SER A 767 31.22 -46.92 -67.67
N THR A 768 31.11 -47.87 -66.75
CA THR A 768 31.80 -47.84 -65.45
C THR A 768 32.77 -49.02 -65.32
N SER A 769 33.66 -48.95 -64.33
CA SER A 769 34.58 -50.05 -64.00
C SER A 769 33.95 -51.15 -63.15
N CYS A 770 32.66 -51.05 -62.81
CA CYS A 770 31.99 -51.97 -61.88
C CYS A 770 31.53 -53.27 -62.56
N SER A 771 31.78 -54.43 -61.92
CA SER A 771 31.35 -55.76 -62.39
C SER A 771 31.08 -56.76 -61.25
N ILE A 772 30.28 -57.79 -61.49
CA ILE A 772 29.95 -58.84 -60.51
C ILE A 772 29.75 -60.23 -61.14
N THR A 773 30.00 -61.31 -60.39
CA THR A 773 29.77 -62.72 -60.78
C THR A 773 28.81 -63.42 -59.81
N VAL A 774 27.79 -64.14 -60.30
CA VAL A 774 26.83 -64.89 -59.46
C VAL A 774 27.14 -66.38 -59.45
N ILE A 775 27.20 -67.02 -58.27
CA ILE A 775 27.51 -68.44 -58.09
C ILE A 775 26.31 -69.20 -57.50
N THR A 776 26.01 -70.40 -58.01
CA THR A 776 24.89 -71.23 -57.53
C THR A 776 25.09 -71.66 -56.06
N GLN A 777 24.13 -71.36 -55.18
CA GLN A 777 24.18 -71.78 -53.77
C GLN A 777 23.85 -73.28 -53.59
N PRO A 778 24.48 -74.00 -52.64
CA PRO A 778 24.08 -75.36 -52.26
C PRO A 778 22.58 -75.49 -51.89
N ALA A 779 22.00 -76.66 -52.13
CA ALA A 779 20.58 -76.96 -51.89
C ALA A 779 20.39 -78.25 -51.07
N VAL A 780 20.69 -78.17 -49.77
CA VAL A 780 20.57 -79.29 -48.80
C VAL A 780 19.62 -78.90 -47.66
N THR A 781 18.97 -79.89 -47.04
CA THR A 781 18.09 -79.75 -45.87
C THR A 781 18.53 -80.73 -44.77
N VAL A 782 18.38 -80.35 -43.50
CA VAL A 782 18.72 -81.20 -42.34
C VAL A 782 17.49 -81.43 -41.46
N LYS A 783 17.29 -82.68 -41.01
CA LYS A 783 16.15 -83.08 -40.15
C LYS A 783 16.62 -83.81 -38.89
N VAL A 784 16.07 -83.46 -37.72
CA VAL A 784 16.24 -84.25 -36.49
C VAL A 784 15.31 -85.46 -36.52
N THR A 785 15.86 -86.67 -36.32
CA THR A 785 15.09 -87.93 -36.42
C THR A 785 14.74 -88.53 -35.06
N SER A 786 15.57 -88.36 -34.03
CA SER A 786 15.29 -88.82 -32.66
C SER A 786 16.14 -88.09 -31.61
N ALA A 787 15.62 -87.96 -30.38
CA ALA A 787 16.36 -87.53 -29.18
C ALA A 787 16.04 -88.47 -28.00
N ASP A 788 17.07 -89.11 -27.42
CA ASP A 788 16.93 -90.07 -26.33
C ASP A 788 17.11 -89.38 -24.96
N TYR A 789 16.06 -89.28 -24.13
CA TYR A 789 16.07 -88.54 -22.85
C TYR A 789 16.74 -89.31 -21.69
N PRO A 790 17.34 -88.61 -20.70
CA PRO A 790 17.96 -89.25 -19.56
C PRO A 790 16.92 -89.92 -18.65
N SER A 791 17.12 -91.19 -18.28
CA SER A 791 16.34 -91.91 -17.27
C SER A 791 17.28 -92.54 -16.23
N GLY A 792 16.85 -92.58 -14.96
CA GLY A 792 17.70 -92.99 -13.85
C GLY A 792 18.81 -91.98 -13.51
N SER A 793 19.98 -92.45 -13.06
CA SER A 793 21.14 -91.62 -12.70
C SER A 793 21.99 -91.15 -13.90
N SER A 794 21.49 -91.28 -15.14
CA SER A 794 22.17 -90.82 -16.35
C SER A 794 21.88 -89.35 -16.65
N ASN A 795 22.87 -88.63 -17.17
CA ASN A 795 22.78 -87.23 -17.60
C ASN A 795 22.99 -87.02 -19.12
N GLN A 796 22.98 -88.10 -19.91
CA GLN A 796 23.26 -88.03 -21.36
C GLN A 796 21.99 -87.91 -22.20
N THR A 797 22.06 -87.19 -23.32
CA THR A 797 21.02 -87.10 -24.36
C THR A 797 21.65 -87.24 -25.75
N VAL A 798 21.28 -88.28 -26.50
CA VAL A 798 21.80 -88.53 -27.86
C VAL A 798 20.80 -88.07 -28.92
N VAL A 799 21.26 -87.30 -29.90
CA VAL A 799 20.45 -86.74 -30.99
C VAL A 799 20.96 -87.24 -32.34
N LYS A 800 20.04 -87.60 -33.24
CA LYS A 800 20.34 -88.05 -34.61
C LYS A 800 19.77 -87.09 -35.65
N PHE A 801 20.55 -86.79 -36.70
CA PHE A 801 20.22 -85.90 -37.82
C PHE A 801 20.30 -86.65 -39.15
N GLU A 802 19.42 -86.35 -40.09
CA GLU A 802 19.39 -86.88 -41.46
C GLU A 802 19.52 -85.74 -42.49
N ILE A 803 20.36 -85.94 -43.52
CA ILE A 803 20.66 -84.96 -44.58
C ILE A 803 19.90 -85.28 -45.87
N LEU A 804 19.16 -84.31 -46.40
CA LEU A 804 18.30 -84.45 -47.57
C LEU A 804 18.73 -83.46 -48.67
N GLY A 805 18.99 -83.93 -49.89
CA GLY A 805 19.42 -83.10 -51.03
C GLY A 805 20.35 -83.88 -51.99
N ASN A 806 20.54 -83.41 -53.22
CA ASN A 806 21.50 -83.98 -54.19
C ASN A 806 22.09 -82.88 -55.11
N PRO A 807 23.41 -82.83 -55.36
CA PRO A 807 24.46 -83.60 -54.67
C PRO A 807 24.53 -83.20 -53.19
N PHE A 808 24.88 -84.14 -52.32
CA PHE A 808 25.14 -83.85 -50.90
C PHE A 808 26.56 -84.22 -50.48
N LYS A 809 27.24 -85.08 -51.27
CA LYS A 809 28.62 -85.51 -51.03
C LYS A 809 29.66 -84.48 -51.48
N ASP A 810 29.28 -83.58 -52.38
CA ASP A 810 30.17 -82.57 -52.96
C ASP A 810 30.30 -81.32 -52.08
N TYR A 811 29.72 -81.35 -50.87
CA TYR A 811 29.72 -80.24 -49.93
C TYR A 811 30.42 -80.61 -48.63
N THR A 812 30.97 -79.60 -47.98
CA THR A 812 31.53 -79.70 -46.63
C THR A 812 30.50 -79.23 -45.60
N TYR A 813 30.26 -80.03 -44.56
CA TYR A 813 29.30 -79.73 -43.49
C TYR A 813 30.02 -79.37 -42.19
N SER A 814 29.82 -78.15 -41.73
CA SER A 814 30.36 -77.63 -40.48
C SER A 814 29.21 -77.30 -39.53
N TRP A 815 29.22 -77.88 -38.34
CA TRP A 815 28.12 -77.85 -37.37
C TRP A 815 28.52 -77.09 -36.11
N ASP A 816 27.62 -76.25 -35.63
CA ASP A 816 27.64 -75.70 -34.28
C ASP A 816 26.52 -76.35 -33.49
N PHE A 817 26.84 -77.42 -32.75
CA PHE A 817 25.87 -78.14 -31.93
C PHE A 817 25.53 -77.39 -30.63
N LEU A 818 26.42 -76.53 -30.15
CA LEU A 818 26.25 -75.85 -28.86
C LEU A 818 25.60 -74.47 -29.00
N GLY A 819 25.42 -73.97 -30.22
CA GLY A 819 24.86 -72.65 -30.51
C GLY A 819 25.78 -71.50 -30.06
N ASN A 820 27.06 -71.78 -29.83
CA ASN A 820 28.05 -70.84 -29.30
C ASN A 820 29.12 -70.44 -30.35
N ASN A 821 28.85 -70.71 -31.62
CA ASN A 821 29.76 -70.55 -32.76
C ASN A 821 31.03 -71.40 -32.69
N HIS A 822 31.02 -72.50 -31.93
CA HIS A 822 32.07 -73.52 -32.03
C HIS A 822 31.73 -74.50 -33.14
N TRP A 823 32.46 -74.41 -34.26
CA TRP A 823 32.14 -75.15 -35.48
C TRP A 823 33.01 -76.41 -35.63
N GLU A 824 32.36 -77.56 -35.74
CA GLU A 824 32.99 -78.86 -35.98
C GLU A 824 32.63 -79.38 -37.38
N ILE A 825 33.61 -79.85 -38.15
CA ILE A 825 33.33 -80.49 -39.44
C ILE A 825 32.86 -81.92 -39.20
N ARG A 826 31.61 -82.21 -39.58
CA ARG A 826 31.03 -83.57 -39.58
C ARG A 826 30.22 -83.78 -40.83
N ASN A 827 30.81 -84.50 -41.77
CA ASN A 827 30.13 -84.90 -43.00
C ASN A 827 29.19 -86.09 -42.70
N PRO A 828 28.02 -86.17 -43.38
CA PRO A 828 27.09 -87.27 -43.22
C PRO A 828 27.71 -88.60 -43.67
N ASP A 829 27.28 -89.69 -43.02
CA ASP A 829 27.62 -91.04 -43.48
C ASP A 829 26.94 -91.42 -44.82
N ASP A 830 27.24 -92.60 -45.36
CA ASP A 830 26.62 -93.07 -46.61
C ASP A 830 25.09 -93.24 -46.52
N LYS A 831 24.55 -93.32 -45.30
CA LYS A 831 23.11 -93.38 -45.01
C LYS A 831 22.52 -91.99 -44.68
N ARG A 832 23.28 -90.92 -44.92
CA ARG A 832 22.92 -89.51 -44.73
C ARG A 832 22.78 -89.08 -43.27
N ASN A 833 23.32 -89.82 -42.31
CA ASN A 833 23.15 -89.54 -40.89
C ASN A 833 24.35 -88.81 -40.28
N VAL A 834 24.05 -87.97 -39.28
CA VAL A 834 25.01 -87.36 -38.35
C VAL A 834 24.46 -87.55 -36.93
N THR A 835 25.31 -87.85 -35.94
CA THR A 835 24.89 -88.04 -34.54
C THR A 835 25.72 -87.17 -33.59
N TYR A 836 25.10 -86.70 -32.50
CA TYR A 836 25.75 -85.90 -31.47
C TYR A 836 25.19 -86.22 -30.07
N THR A 837 26.03 -86.18 -29.04
CA THR A 837 25.68 -86.51 -27.66
C THR A 837 25.87 -85.30 -26.75
N TYR A 838 24.80 -84.90 -26.04
CA TYR A 838 24.82 -83.86 -25.01
C TYR A 838 24.92 -84.47 -23.60
N TYR A 839 25.50 -83.72 -22.67
CA TYR A 839 25.62 -84.05 -21.25
C TYR A 839 25.00 -82.91 -20.43
N ASP A 840 24.27 -83.23 -19.36
CA ASP A 840 23.66 -82.27 -18.42
C ASP A 840 22.75 -81.22 -19.09
N LEU A 841 22.03 -81.63 -20.14
CA LEU A 841 21.20 -80.73 -20.94
C LEU A 841 20.02 -80.18 -20.12
N ASN A 842 20.00 -78.87 -19.90
CA ASN A 842 18.98 -78.17 -19.12
C ASN A 842 17.80 -77.76 -20.02
N ARG A 843 16.55 -77.97 -19.56
CA ARG A 843 15.32 -77.55 -20.26
C ARG A 843 15.23 -76.04 -20.50
N GLU A 844 15.84 -75.23 -19.64
CA GLU A 844 15.83 -73.77 -19.80
C GLU A 844 16.85 -73.28 -20.83
N ASN A 845 17.83 -74.10 -21.21
CA ASN A 845 18.93 -73.73 -22.11
C ASN A 845 19.19 -74.82 -23.18
N VAL A 846 18.19 -75.09 -24.01
CA VAL A 846 18.35 -75.98 -25.19
C VAL A 846 19.06 -75.19 -26.31
N PRO A 847 20.21 -75.66 -26.83
CA PRO A 847 20.96 -74.91 -27.83
C PRO A 847 20.26 -74.95 -29.20
N THR A 848 20.42 -73.85 -29.95
CA THR A 848 20.07 -73.81 -31.37
C THR A 848 21.24 -74.40 -32.15
N ILE A 849 20.97 -75.44 -32.94
CA ILE A 849 22.01 -76.12 -33.72
C ILE A 849 22.11 -75.45 -35.07
N LYS A 850 23.32 -75.10 -35.51
CA LYS A 850 23.54 -74.53 -36.85
C LYS A 850 24.41 -75.44 -37.69
N VAL A 851 24.20 -75.44 -39.00
CA VAL A 851 25.05 -76.15 -39.95
C VAL A 851 25.30 -75.28 -41.18
N LYS A 852 26.58 -75.18 -41.55
CA LYS A 852 27.06 -74.54 -42.78
C LYS A 852 27.43 -75.63 -43.78
N ILE A 853 26.82 -75.56 -44.96
CA ILE A 853 27.04 -76.43 -46.11
C ILE A 853 27.74 -75.60 -47.19
N SER A 854 28.98 -75.94 -47.53
CA SER A 854 29.79 -75.19 -48.51
C SER A 854 30.15 -76.01 -49.73
N ASN A 855 30.04 -75.41 -50.92
CA ASN A 855 30.61 -75.94 -52.18
C ASN A 855 31.96 -75.30 -52.56
N GLY A 856 32.58 -74.55 -51.65
CA GLY A 856 33.85 -73.83 -51.87
C GLY A 856 33.64 -72.32 -52.01
N ASP A 857 32.82 -71.91 -52.97
CA ASP A 857 32.60 -70.49 -53.30
C ASP A 857 31.32 -69.92 -52.69
N CYS A 858 30.36 -70.79 -52.31
CA CYS A 858 29.10 -70.42 -51.67
C CYS A 858 28.78 -71.29 -50.46
N VAL A 859 28.21 -70.64 -49.44
CA VAL A 859 27.79 -71.30 -48.19
C VAL A 859 26.27 -71.17 -48.03
N GLN A 860 25.62 -72.29 -47.74
CA GLN A 860 24.25 -72.37 -47.25
C GLN A 860 24.28 -72.59 -45.73
N GLU A 861 23.56 -71.81 -44.94
CA GLU A 861 23.46 -71.98 -43.48
C GLU A 861 22.03 -72.40 -43.09
N ILE A 862 21.91 -73.40 -42.23
CA ILE A 862 20.64 -73.93 -41.73
C ILE A 862 20.67 -73.91 -40.20
N SER A 863 19.61 -73.38 -39.59
CA SER A 863 19.43 -73.37 -38.13
C SER A 863 18.28 -74.30 -37.73
N ILE A 864 18.53 -75.16 -36.75
CA ILE A 864 17.55 -76.02 -36.09
C ILE A 864 17.26 -75.41 -34.72
N ASN A 865 16.04 -74.89 -34.57
CA ASN A 865 15.60 -74.16 -33.37
C ASN A 865 15.59 -75.05 -32.13
N ASN A 866 15.67 -74.42 -30.96
CA ASN A 866 15.77 -75.03 -29.62
C ASN A 866 14.57 -75.89 -29.14
N ASN A 867 13.65 -76.30 -30.02
CA ASN A 867 12.45 -77.07 -29.67
C ASN A 867 12.62 -78.59 -29.85
N TRP A 868 13.84 -79.08 -30.04
CA TRP A 868 14.14 -80.51 -30.19
C TRP A 868 14.26 -81.27 -28.85
N TYR A 869 14.05 -80.63 -27.69
CA TYR A 869 14.18 -81.21 -26.35
C TYR A 869 13.08 -80.73 -25.34
N ASP A 870 12.18 -81.62 -24.86
CA ASP A 870 11.05 -81.27 -23.95
C ASP A 870 10.65 -82.39 -22.92
N PRO A 871 11.05 -82.29 -21.63
CA PRO A 871 10.65 -83.23 -20.55
C PRO A 871 9.68 -82.64 -19.43
N PRO A 872 9.01 -83.43 -18.52
CA PRO A 872 7.89 -83.01 -17.58
C PRO A 872 8.21 -82.44 -16.13
N LYS A 873 7.41 -81.52 -15.46
CA LYS A 873 7.75 -80.63 -14.24
C LYS A 873 6.94 -80.80 -12.86
N PRO A 874 7.44 -80.38 -11.62
CA PRO A 874 6.70 -80.22 -10.30
C PRO A 874 6.84 -78.86 -9.45
N THR A 875 6.08 -78.62 -8.33
CA THR A 875 5.74 -77.31 -7.58
C THR A 875 5.87 -77.26 -6.00
N VAL A 876 6.21 -76.13 -5.28
CA VAL A 876 6.00 -75.81 -3.78
C VAL A 876 6.09 -74.27 -3.33
N VAL A 877 5.50 -73.88 -2.16
CA VAL A 877 5.18 -72.57 -1.44
C VAL A 877 6.07 -72.24 -0.16
N ILE A 878 6.11 -71.00 0.39
CA ILE A 878 6.90 -70.54 1.59
C ILE A 878 6.04 -69.92 2.75
N GLU A 879 6.45 -70.13 4.02
CA GLU A 879 5.63 -70.06 5.25
C GLU A 879 5.86 -68.92 6.31
N SER A 880 6.87 -68.01 6.24
CA SER A 880 6.98 -66.66 6.93
C SER A 880 8.42 -66.22 7.30
N ILE A 881 8.63 -64.93 7.70
CA ILE A 881 9.90 -64.33 8.22
C ILE A 881 9.62 -63.22 9.28
N GLU A 882 10.43 -63.12 10.36
CA GLU A 882 10.41 -62.09 11.43
C GLU A 882 11.78 -61.42 11.69
N PHE A 883 11.79 -60.26 12.38
CA PHE A 883 12.98 -59.47 12.76
C PHE A 883 13.02 -59.05 14.26
N PRO A 884 14.21 -58.71 14.83
CA PRO A 884 14.46 -58.67 16.28
C PRO A 884 14.18 -57.32 16.95
N VAL A 885 13.98 -57.42 18.27
CA VAL A 885 13.41 -56.41 19.18
C VAL A 885 14.48 -55.50 19.80
N GLY A 886 14.21 -54.19 19.84
CA GLY A 886 14.61 -53.33 20.96
C GLY A 886 15.50 -52.12 20.63
N GLY A 887 14.90 -50.93 20.54
CA GLY A 887 15.64 -49.65 20.56
C GLY A 887 14.84 -48.43 20.10
N ASN A 888 13.71 -48.14 20.76
CA ASN A 888 12.83 -47.00 20.47
C ASN A 888 13.30 -45.75 21.24
N CYS A 889 13.36 -44.57 20.61
CA CYS A 889 13.55 -43.28 21.29
C CYS A 889 12.71 -42.19 20.60
N CYS A 890 11.72 -41.68 21.35
CA CYS A 890 10.73 -40.63 21.02
C CYS A 890 9.37 -41.13 20.50
N ASN A 891 8.40 -41.25 21.42
CA ASN A 891 6.96 -41.28 21.12
C ASN A 891 6.47 -39.87 20.79
N THR A 892 6.78 -39.42 19.58
CA THR A 892 5.98 -38.48 18.81
C THR A 892 5.88 -39.11 17.44
N VAL A 893 4.68 -39.52 17.03
CA VAL A 893 4.48 -39.95 15.63
C VAL A 893 4.73 -38.70 14.80
N LEU A 894 5.90 -38.62 14.17
CA LEU A 894 6.16 -37.59 13.17
C LEU A 894 5.07 -37.75 12.10
N PRO A 895 4.35 -36.68 11.72
CA PRO A 895 3.41 -36.75 10.63
C PRO A 895 4.18 -37.23 9.40
N THR A 896 3.80 -38.38 8.87
CA THR A 896 4.36 -38.93 7.64
C THR A 896 3.36 -38.66 6.54
N ILE A 897 3.81 -38.09 5.43
CA ILE A 897 3.01 -37.93 4.22
C ILE A 897 3.52 -38.95 3.19
N THR A 898 2.61 -39.53 2.43
CA THR A 898 2.91 -40.37 1.28
C THR A 898 2.23 -39.78 0.06
N ALA A 899 2.98 -39.54 -1.02
CA ALA A 899 2.47 -39.09 -2.31
C ALA A 899 2.46 -40.27 -3.30
N ASP A 900 1.40 -40.37 -4.11
CA ASP A 900 1.31 -41.32 -5.22
C ASP A 900 0.82 -40.58 -6.47
N ALA A 901 1.70 -40.38 -7.45
CA ALA A 901 1.40 -39.76 -8.73
C ALA A 901 0.71 -40.73 -9.72
N GLY A 902 0.49 -41.98 -9.31
CA GLY A 902 -0.06 -43.05 -10.13
C GLY A 902 1.01 -43.80 -10.92
N ARG A 903 0.60 -44.93 -11.52
CA ARG A 903 1.47 -45.72 -12.42
C ARG A 903 1.71 -44.99 -13.74
N ALA A 904 2.76 -45.41 -14.45
CA ALA A 904 3.03 -44.93 -15.81
C ALA A 904 1.84 -45.17 -16.75
N GLN A 905 1.56 -44.19 -17.61
CA GLN A 905 0.37 -44.17 -18.47
C GLN A 905 0.74 -43.83 -19.92
N SER A 906 -0.13 -44.18 -20.86
CA SER A 906 0.04 -43.84 -22.27
C SER A 906 -1.26 -43.29 -22.84
N PHE A 907 -1.14 -42.21 -23.62
CA PHE A 907 -2.27 -41.52 -24.22
C PHE A 907 -1.99 -41.30 -25.72
N ALA A 908 -3.02 -41.39 -26.55
CA ALA A 908 -2.89 -41.06 -27.97
C ALA A 908 -2.91 -39.53 -28.16
N LEU A 909 -2.13 -39.02 -29.11
CA LEU A 909 -2.11 -37.60 -29.44
C LEU A 909 -3.52 -37.07 -29.80
N SER A 910 -4.35 -37.89 -30.45
CA SER A 910 -5.76 -37.59 -30.75
C SER A 910 -6.65 -37.30 -29.54
N ALA A 911 -6.24 -37.64 -28.31
CA ALA A 911 -7.03 -37.34 -27.11
C ALA A 911 -7.09 -35.84 -26.79
N GLY A 912 -6.13 -35.04 -27.26
CA GLY A 912 -6.04 -33.59 -27.06
C GLY A 912 -5.70 -33.14 -25.62
N GLU A 913 -6.14 -33.90 -24.62
CA GLU A 913 -5.82 -33.70 -23.21
C GLU A 913 -5.83 -35.04 -22.45
N PHE A 914 -5.15 -35.09 -21.31
CA PHE A 914 -5.27 -36.21 -20.36
C PHE A 914 -5.23 -35.75 -18.91
N GLY A 915 -5.80 -36.58 -18.03
CA GLY A 915 -5.81 -36.33 -16.59
C GLY A 915 -4.89 -37.27 -15.81
N LEU A 916 -4.04 -36.74 -14.94
CA LEU A 916 -3.26 -37.52 -13.98
C LEU A 916 -3.88 -37.40 -12.59
N LYS A 917 -4.23 -38.55 -12.00
CA LYS A 917 -4.81 -38.62 -10.66
C LYS A 917 -3.73 -38.95 -9.65
N GLY A 918 -3.43 -37.98 -8.81
CA GLY A 918 -2.57 -38.11 -7.66
C GLY A 918 -3.37 -38.44 -6.41
N SER A 919 -2.73 -39.08 -5.44
CA SER A 919 -3.26 -39.22 -4.10
C SER A 919 -2.20 -38.91 -3.05
N GLY A 920 -2.67 -38.43 -1.92
CA GLY A 920 -1.87 -38.15 -0.74
C GLY A 920 -2.49 -38.86 0.46
N SER A 921 -1.66 -39.37 1.37
CA SER A 921 -2.12 -39.87 2.66
C SER A 921 -1.12 -39.48 3.74
N GLY A 922 -1.56 -39.45 5.01
CA GLY A 922 -0.64 -39.25 6.10
C GLY A 922 -1.24 -39.53 7.48
N THR A 923 -0.38 -39.57 8.49
CA THR A 923 -0.77 -39.88 9.87
C THR A 923 -1.44 -38.67 10.54
N GLY A 924 -2.45 -38.90 11.38
CA GLY A 924 -3.05 -37.85 12.21
C GLY A 924 -4.08 -36.92 11.54
N ASN A 925 -4.80 -37.37 10.51
CA ASN A 925 -5.77 -36.58 9.74
C ASN A 925 -5.16 -35.28 9.14
N PRO A 926 -4.17 -35.40 8.24
CA PRO A 926 -3.49 -34.25 7.66
C PRO A 926 -4.41 -33.45 6.72
N THR A 927 -4.14 -32.16 6.58
CA THR A 927 -4.81 -31.31 5.57
C THR A 927 -3.92 -31.24 4.33
N LEU A 928 -4.24 -32.00 3.29
CA LEU A 928 -3.30 -32.21 2.17
C LEU A 928 -3.39 -31.12 1.10
N LEU A 929 -2.23 -30.55 0.75
CA LEU A 929 -2.02 -29.66 -0.39
C LEU A 929 -1.28 -30.42 -1.50
N TYR A 930 -1.66 -30.19 -2.75
CA TYR A 930 -1.11 -30.87 -3.93
C TYR A 930 -0.40 -29.87 -4.82
N PHE A 931 0.72 -30.28 -5.42
CA PHE A 931 1.47 -29.46 -6.38
C PHE A 931 2.04 -30.35 -7.48
N TRP A 932 1.66 -30.08 -8.72
CA TRP A 932 2.13 -30.79 -9.90
C TRP A 932 3.12 -29.95 -10.70
N SER A 933 4.15 -30.61 -11.24
CA SER A 933 5.11 -30.00 -12.15
C SER A 933 5.54 -30.98 -13.25
N LYS A 934 5.84 -30.46 -14.44
CA LYS A 934 6.50 -31.21 -15.52
C LYS A 934 8.01 -31.11 -15.34
N LEU A 935 8.70 -32.24 -15.29
CA LEU A 935 10.15 -32.32 -15.18
C LEU A 935 10.83 -32.56 -16.54
N VAL A 936 10.24 -33.40 -17.39
CA VAL A 936 10.81 -33.81 -18.69
C VAL A 936 9.70 -33.84 -19.74
N GLY A 937 10.02 -33.46 -20.97
CA GLY A 937 9.15 -33.50 -22.14
C GLY A 937 8.89 -32.10 -22.75
N PRO A 938 8.28 -32.05 -23.95
CA PRO A 938 7.85 -30.81 -24.62
C PRO A 938 6.92 -29.92 -23.78
N ASP A 939 6.75 -28.66 -24.13
CA ASP A 939 5.88 -27.73 -23.40
C ASP A 939 4.40 -28.09 -23.52
N VAL A 940 3.68 -27.96 -22.40
CA VAL A 940 2.27 -28.32 -22.22
C VAL A 940 1.61 -27.32 -21.27
N ILE A 941 0.28 -27.22 -21.33
CA ILE A 941 -0.49 -26.43 -20.37
C ILE A 941 -0.90 -27.32 -19.20
N LEU A 942 -0.60 -26.89 -17.96
CA LEU A 942 -1.00 -27.55 -16.73
C LEU A 942 -2.18 -26.83 -16.09
N GLU A 943 -3.37 -27.40 -16.20
CA GLU A 943 -4.56 -26.93 -15.48
C GLU A 943 -4.73 -27.72 -14.18
N LYS A 944 -5.20 -27.05 -13.13
CA LYS A 944 -5.42 -27.66 -11.80
C LYS A 944 -4.15 -28.26 -11.18
N ALA A 945 -2.99 -27.64 -11.42
CA ALA A 945 -1.71 -28.09 -10.90
C ALA A 945 -1.63 -28.09 -9.35
N ASN A 946 -2.55 -27.42 -8.68
CA ASN A 946 -2.69 -27.39 -7.21
C ASN A 946 -3.83 -28.29 -6.66
N GLU A 947 -4.44 -29.14 -7.49
CA GLU A 947 -5.46 -30.12 -7.09
C GLU A 947 -4.90 -31.56 -7.16
N ALA A 948 -5.62 -32.53 -6.58
CA ALA A 948 -5.25 -33.95 -6.65
C ALA A 948 -5.27 -34.51 -8.08
N THR A 949 -6.08 -33.93 -8.97
CA THR A 949 -6.15 -34.33 -10.39
C THR A 949 -5.63 -33.21 -11.28
N LEU A 950 -4.51 -33.45 -11.96
CA LEU A 950 -3.92 -32.57 -12.96
C LEU A 950 -4.56 -32.81 -14.33
N ILE A 951 -4.82 -31.73 -15.08
CA ILE A 951 -5.23 -31.81 -16.49
C ILE A 951 -4.09 -31.24 -17.35
N VAL A 952 -3.64 -32.02 -18.34
CA VAL A 952 -2.54 -31.66 -19.25
C VAL A 952 -3.11 -31.47 -20.66
N LYS A 953 -2.89 -30.30 -21.26
CA LYS A 953 -3.34 -29.92 -22.61
C LYS A 953 -2.16 -29.54 -23.51
N ASP A 954 -2.44 -29.30 -24.80
CA ASP A 954 -1.47 -28.97 -25.86
C ASP A 954 -0.39 -30.05 -26.01
N LEU A 955 -0.84 -31.29 -26.16
CA LEU A 955 0.03 -32.48 -26.17
C LEU A 955 0.92 -32.53 -27.43
N ILE A 956 2.16 -32.96 -27.24
CA ILE A 956 3.11 -33.33 -28.32
C ILE A 956 3.50 -34.81 -28.12
N ALA A 957 3.66 -35.58 -29.19
CA ALA A 957 4.04 -36.99 -29.09
C ALA A 957 5.49 -37.16 -28.59
N ASP A 958 5.65 -37.46 -27.29
CA ASP A 958 6.93 -37.72 -26.63
C ASP A 958 6.71 -38.40 -25.26
N LYS A 959 7.80 -38.72 -24.56
CA LYS A 959 7.82 -39.17 -23.17
C LYS A 959 7.93 -37.98 -22.22
N TYR A 960 6.97 -37.88 -21.31
CA TYR A 960 6.89 -36.89 -20.25
C TYR A 960 7.20 -37.52 -18.90
N LYS A 961 7.73 -36.69 -17.99
CA LYS A 961 7.86 -37.04 -16.57
C LYS A 961 7.26 -35.94 -15.72
N PHE A 962 6.27 -36.29 -14.90
CA PHE A 962 5.60 -35.38 -13.99
C PHE A 962 5.92 -35.71 -12.54
N GLN A 963 6.00 -34.69 -11.71
CA GLN A 963 6.17 -34.79 -10.26
C GLN A 963 4.93 -34.27 -9.55
N LEU A 964 4.39 -35.10 -8.66
CA LEU A 964 3.43 -34.70 -7.64
C LEU A 964 4.16 -34.49 -6.33
N LEU A 965 3.95 -33.34 -5.70
CA LEU A 965 4.31 -33.07 -4.31
C LEU A 965 3.03 -32.98 -3.49
N VAL A 966 2.96 -33.73 -2.40
CA VAL A 966 1.89 -33.64 -1.40
C VAL A 966 2.49 -33.12 -0.10
N LYS A 967 1.89 -32.07 0.47
CA LYS A 967 2.33 -31.48 1.74
C LYS A 967 1.15 -31.41 2.71
N ASP A 968 1.38 -31.67 3.99
CA ASP A 968 0.41 -31.33 5.04
C ASP A 968 0.42 -29.82 5.32
N ALA A 969 -0.75 -29.18 5.30
CA ALA A 969 -0.88 -27.74 5.55
C ALA A 969 -0.52 -27.37 7.00
N ASN A 970 -0.62 -28.32 7.92
CA ASN A 970 -0.45 -28.10 9.36
C ASN A 970 0.91 -28.57 9.90
N SER A 971 1.78 -29.12 9.05
CA SER A 971 3.13 -29.54 9.43
C SER A 971 4.11 -29.35 8.27
N ASP A 972 5.42 -29.52 8.53
CA ASP A 972 6.44 -29.50 7.48
C ASP A 972 6.62 -30.85 6.79
N ALA A 973 5.73 -31.82 7.04
CA ALA A 973 5.76 -33.12 6.37
C ALA A 973 5.29 -33.01 4.92
N PHE A 974 6.10 -33.52 4.00
CA PHE A 974 5.77 -33.62 2.58
C PHE A 974 6.37 -34.91 1.99
N ASP A 975 5.84 -35.33 0.85
CA ASP A 975 6.39 -36.41 0.05
C ASP A 975 6.23 -36.10 -1.45
N ILE A 976 7.05 -36.74 -2.28
CA ILE A 976 7.05 -36.54 -3.72
C ILE A 976 6.92 -37.86 -4.45
N SER A 977 6.17 -37.87 -5.55
CA SER A 977 5.99 -39.04 -6.41
C SER A 977 6.12 -38.65 -7.87
N LEU A 978 6.71 -39.55 -8.66
CA LEU A 978 7.01 -39.32 -10.07
C LEU A 978 6.17 -40.27 -10.93
N VAL A 979 5.60 -39.76 -12.01
CA VAL A 979 4.90 -40.57 -13.01
C VAL A 979 5.44 -40.29 -14.40
N GLU A 980 5.67 -41.35 -15.16
CA GLU A 980 6.09 -41.28 -16.55
C GLU A 980 4.88 -41.47 -17.47
N VAL A 981 4.73 -40.58 -18.45
CA VAL A 981 3.61 -40.60 -19.40
C VAL A 981 4.17 -40.62 -20.81
N THR A 982 3.70 -41.54 -21.64
CA THR A 982 4.06 -41.57 -23.06
C THR A 982 2.88 -41.11 -23.91
N VAL A 983 3.04 -40.03 -24.65
CA VAL A 983 2.07 -39.62 -25.67
C VAL A 983 2.52 -40.19 -27.01
N THR A 984 1.77 -41.13 -27.57
CA THR A 984 2.11 -41.75 -28.85
C THR A 984 1.49 -40.97 -30.01
N PRO A 985 2.18 -40.86 -31.16
CA PRO A 985 1.52 -40.48 -32.41
C PRO A 985 0.38 -41.47 -32.69
N ASP A 986 -0.67 -41.00 -33.37
CA ASP A 986 -1.81 -41.85 -33.75
C ASP A 986 -1.40 -43.01 -34.68
#